data_AF-A0A7S4S7N0-F1
#
_entry.id   AF-A0A7S4S7N0-F1
#
_cell.length_a   1.000
_cell.length_b   1.000
_cell.length_c   1.000
_cell.angle_alpha   90.00
_cell.angle_beta   90.00
_cell.angle_gamma   90.00
#
_symmetry.space_group_name_H-M   'P 1'
#
loop_
_entity.id
_entity.type
_entity.pdbx_description
1 polymer ?
#
loop_
_entity_poly.entity_id
_entity_poly.type
_entity_poly.pdbx_seq_one_letter_code
_entity_poly.pdbx_strand_id
1 'polypeptide(L)'
;MQLFTIGLYKLNQDGTVVIDQNTGEPAETYDNDDIMNFSRAWTNFKNQEQRPNLEVYADFFSFENTIDPMMFPTTDGRDVFPKTGLNDGGRVYIGDKNKRCDAMPPKAWLRKGAKFIFRGSDPNVELGRKDPKYWVDPVWSDPQHYSRVILDETSNLHSELCNADPVTGACRFASTVILANDVDCIGTCNAGEYKQHISGLQPCECSIDEIRTVRVDNPATATGNLPSVWYEYVRDTCVQMAFPEPGYMKAVSEIGTTYPTVANDAMCADTRLATAGTACCDPNNNNSPKNICLFRGERTTYDTAKLRCESNGLVTCPWSTIPINYHCGTDIQWDGDHYKAGMRFSWTNEDCSMKVQIDEKGYVAMVHDVGSLTQQVKGRVRIDVGTYFRVFWDGDSFPTTSNGCEGSSSCEVRGTTCFCSTTVHTSPVFDGSAIITKEQLLTKLHIGAPNPALFDEGFYFRCTAPACISPDFSVYFTQVVDKNNDISQAIDEKTIFEVTDPLTGKTMFLSNTNSMVSVGSGFSFRNPPMFNSPVDQTQRDALAETDAVLHHYVQHSNTAPFIATRLIQHLVTSNPSPRYVGDVAEAFRTGTYSDGVNTFGTGTYGDLEATVAAVFLDDEARSTTLDADVTHGRAREPLLKLIHFFRAMELDTEDRRSREVDLIYLKDKIGQESHYAPSVFSFFLAEYQPIGPVLDMNLVAPEAQLFDAPKLIGFLNGMANLPFYGIADCEDGKGFGPFFFSRFKITDHPDERWYQCHEAGSLNPDTHVPHRFRWLPESNASPAEIVSEMDLLLTGGR
;
A
#
# COMPACT_ATOMS: atom_id res chain seq x y z
N MET A 1 -15.64 16.47 10.49
CA MET A 1 -15.49 15.02 10.77
C MET A 1 -14.03 14.68 10.52
N GLN A 2 -13.28 14.21 11.51
CA GLN A 2 -11.87 13.86 11.31
C GLN A 2 -11.79 12.42 10.78
N LEU A 3 -11.22 12.21 9.60
CA LEU A 3 -11.07 10.87 9.01
C LEU A 3 -9.62 10.48 8.79
N PHE A 4 -8.72 11.46 8.85
CA PHE A 4 -7.28 11.26 8.71
C PHE A 4 -6.57 11.60 10.02
N THR A 5 -5.52 10.84 10.34
CA THR A 5 -4.65 11.02 11.53
C THR A 5 -3.65 12.16 11.33
N ILE A 6 -4.15 13.30 10.82
CA ILE A 6 -3.37 14.51 10.55
C ILE A 6 -4.11 15.77 11.00
N GLY A 7 -5.18 15.65 11.81
CA GLY A 7 -5.95 16.77 12.33
C GLY A 7 -6.89 17.44 11.32
N LEU A 8 -7.90 18.16 11.84
CA LEU A 8 -8.89 18.90 11.03
C LEU A 8 -8.36 20.22 10.49
N TYR A 9 -7.46 20.86 11.24
CA TYR A 9 -6.90 22.16 10.90
C TYR A 9 -5.40 22.05 10.68
N LYS A 10 -4.89 22.86 9.75
CA LYS A 10 -3.46 23.01 9.52
C LYS A 10 -2.80 23.59 10.75
N LEU A 11 -1.63 23.06 11.07
CA LEU A 11 -0.82 23.42 12.22
C LEU A 11 0.52 23.96 11.73
N ASN A 12 1.03 24.94 12.45
CA ASN A 12 2.44 25.29 12.41
C ASN A 12 3.25 24.15 13.05
N GLN A 13 4.57 24.18 12.85
CA GLN A 13 5.50 23.20 13.41
C GLN A 13 5.38 23.10 14.95
N ASP A 14 5.04 24.20 15.62
CA ASP A 14 4.85 24.30 17.07
C ASP A 14 3.46 23.84 17.56
N GLY A 15 2.64 23.28 16.66
CA GLY A 15 1.29 22.79 16.98
C GLY A 15 0.22 23.88 17.05
N THR A 16 0.55 25.16 16.84
CA THR A 16 -0.46 26.23 16.80
C THR A 16 -1.25 26.18 15.49
N VAL A 17 -2.54 26.52 15.56
CA VAL A 17 -3.43 26.48 14.39
C VAL A 17 -3.10 27.60 13.40
N VAL A 18 -3.00 27.25 12.11
CA VAL A 18 -2.86 28.21 11.02
C VAL A 18 -4.20 28.88 10.73
N ILE A 19 -4.21 30.21 10.67
CA ILE A 19 -5.40 31.00 10.34
C ILE A 19 -5.36 31.40 8.85
N ASP A 20 -6.45 31.14 8.14
CA ASP A 20 -6.62 31.59 6.75
C ASP A 20 -6.77 33.12 6.73
N GLN A 21 -5.88 33.80 6.00
CA GLN A 21 -5.85 35.26 5.93
C GLN A 21 -7.06 35.87 5.22
N ASN A 22 -7.75 35.11 4.36
CA ASN A 22 -8.92 35.57 3.61
C ASN A 22 -10.20 35.47 4.44
N THR A 23 -10.34 34.44 5.27
CA THR A 23 -11.56 34.18 6.05
C THR A 23 -11.44 34.61 7.52
N GLY A 24 -10.22 34.63 8.07
CA GLY A 24 -9.96 34.82 9.50
C GLY A 24 -10.25 33.57 10.34
N GLU A 25 -10.62 32.45 9.71
CA GLU A 25 -10.94 31.19 10.35
C GLU A 25 -9.75 30.21 10.32
N PRO A 26 -9.73 29.18 11.17
CA PRO A 26 -8.77 28.08 11.06
C PRO A 26 -8.71 27.49 9.66
N ALA A 27 -7.51 27.38 9.09
CA ALA A 27 -7.31 26.76 7.79
C ALA A 27 -7.55 25.24 7.88
N GLU A 28 -8.48 24.72 7.10
CA GLU A 28 -8.79 23.29 7.07
C GLU A 28 -7.64 22.49 6.44
N THR A 29 -7.35 21.32 7.01
CA THR A 29 -6.33 20.40 6.46
C THR A 29 -6.79 19.75 5.16
N TYR A 30 -8.09 19.44 5.08
CA TYR A 30 -8.74 18.76 3.96
C TYR A 30 -10.23 19.07 3.96
N ASP A 31 -10.86 18.97 2.80
CA ASP A 31 -12.30 19.12 2.63
C ASP A 31 -13.01 17.76 2.40
N ASN A 32 -14.32 17.80 2.19
CA ASN A 32 -15.11 16.59 1.92
C ASN A 32 -14.79 15.96 0.56
N ASP A 33 -14.38 16.74 -0.43
CA ASP A 33 -14.01 16.22 -1.74
C ASP A 33 -12.66 15.46 -1.66
N ASP A 34 -11.72 15.95 -0.85
CA ASP A 34 -10.47 15.26 -0.53
C ASP A 34 -10.74 13.92 0.19
N ILE A 35 -11.64 13.91 1.19
CA ILE A 35 -12.07 12.69 1.90
C ILE A 35 -12.60 11.65 0.90
N MET A 36 -13.55 12.05 0.05
CA MET A 36 -14.18 11.16 -0.91
C MET A 36 -13.16 10.63 -1.90
N ASN A 37 -12.22 11.45 -2.36
CA ASN A 37 -11.17 11.01 -3.28
C ASN A 37 -10.24 9.98 -2.63
N PHE A 38 -9.74 10.25 -1.42
CA PHE A 38 -8.85 9.34 -0.71
C PHE A 38 -9.50 8.01 -0.33
N SER A 39 -10.80 8.03 0.02
CA SER A 39 -11.55 6.82 0.38
C SER A 39 -11.52 5.74 -0.72
N ARG A 40 -11.37 6.14 -1.99
CA ARG A 40 -11.29 5.22 -3.13
C ARG A 40 -10.07 4.31 -3.07
N ALA A 41 -8.97 4.78 -2.46
CA ALA A 41 -7.77 3.99 -2.19
C ALA A 41 -7.91 3.04 -0.98
N TRP A 42 -9.10 2.94 -0.38
CA TRP A 42 -9.40 1.98 0.70
C TRP A 42 -10.50 0.99 0.30
N THR A 43 -10.80 0.90 -0.99
CA THR A 43 -11.75 -0.08 -1.53
C THR A 43 -11.13 -1.48 -1.59
N ASN A 44 -11.99 -2.50 -1.45
CA ASN A 44 -11.69 -3.93 -1.60
C ASN A 44 -10.91 -4.61 -0.45
N PHE A 45 -10.85 -4.01 0.73
CA PHE A 45 -10.43 -4.75 1.93
C PHE A 45 -11.54 -5.71 2.38
N LYS A 46 -11.16 -6.90 2.86
CA LYS A 46 -12.05 -7.89 3.47
C LYS A 46 -11.49 -8.36 4.80
N ASN A 47 -12.37 -8.93 5.62
CA ASN A 47 -11.96 -9.55 6.87
C ASN A 47 -11.03 -10.74 6.60
N GLN A 48 -9.90 -10.78 7.31
CA GLN A 48 -8.94 -11.88 7.27
C GLN A 48 -9.46 -13.08 8.07
N GLU A 49 -9.06 -14.28 7.64
CA GLU A 49 -9.31 -15.49 8.42
C GLU A 49 -8.57 -15.45 9.77
N GLN A 50 -9.13 -16.16 10.74
CA GLN A 50 -8.57 -16.34 12.07
C GLN A 50 -7.19 -17.00 12.03
N ARG A 51 -6.27 -16.57 12.89
CA ARG A 51 -4.98 -17.22 13.09
C ARG A 51 -5.19 -18.43 14.02
N PRO A 52 -4.91 -19.66 13.56
CA PRO A 52 -5.21 -20.86 14.35
C PRO A 52 -4.50 -20.93 15.72
N ASN A 53 -3.45 -20.14 15.91
CA ASN A 53 -2.58 -20.14 17.07
C ASN A 53 -2.74 -18.92 18.00
N LEU A 54 -3.62 -17.96 17.69
CA LEU A 54 -3.80 -16.74 18.49
C LEU A 54 -5.25 -16.56 18.94
N GLU A 55 -6.23 -16.47 18.02
CA GLU A 55 -7.61 -16.26 18.43
C GLU A 55 -8.29 -17.59 18.81
N VAL A 56 -9.20 -17.58 19.80
CA VAL A 56 -9.83 -18.81 20.35
C VAL A 56 -11.26 -19.00 19.83
N TYR A 57 -11.56 -20.23 19.42
CA TYR A 57 -12.80 -20.71 18.77
C TYR A 57 -14.11 -20.63 19.60
N ALA A 58 -14.08 -20.07 20.80
CA ALA A 58 -15.16 -20.25 21.78
C ALA A 58 -15.50 -18.93 22.47
N ASP A 59 -16.50 -18.21 21.93
CA ASP A 59 -17.77 -18.01 22.65
C ASP A 59 -18.60 -16.79 22.22
N PHE A 60 -18.29 -16.10 21.12
CA PHE A 60 -19.22 -15.10 20.56
C PHE A 60 -19.26 -15.15 19.03
N PHE A 61 -20.44 -14.88 18.46
CA PHE A 61 -20.86 -15.08 17.07
C PHE A 61 -20.04 -14.38 15.96
N SER A 62 -18.81 -13.93 16.21
CA SER A 62 -17.92 -13.28 15.23
C SER A 62 -16.61 -14.07 15.07
N PHE A 63 -16.49 -14.73 13.91
CA PHE A 63 -15.33 -15.52 13.45
C PHE A 63 -14.16 -14.62 12.96
N GLU A 64 -13.93 -13.49 13.62
CA GLU A 64 -13.15 -12.40 13.05
C GLU A 64 -11.75 -12.33 13.68
N ASN A 65 -10.75 -12.20 12.82
CA ASN A 65 -9.39 -11.84 13.23
C ASN A 65 -9.40 -10.41 13.77
N THR A 66 -9.08 -10.20 15.04
CA THR A 66 -9.10 -8.87 15.69
C THR A 66 -7.72 -8.21 15.74
N ILE A 67 -6.65 -8.91 15.36
CA ILE A 67 -5.27 -8.42 15.41
C ILE A 67 -4.89 -7.75 14.10
N ASP A 68 -5.11 -8.44 12.97
CA ASP A 68 -4.95 -7.94 11.61
C ASP A 68 -6.22 -8.23 10.82
N PRO A 69 -7.34 -7.53 11.14
CA PRO A 69 -8.64 -7.84 10.60
C PRO A 69 -8.73 -7.70 9.10
N MET A 70 -7.86 -6.91 8.45
CA MET A 70 -8.06 -6.52 7.05
C MET A 70 -7.01 -7.14 6.13
N MET A 71 -7.48 -7.84 5.09
CA MET A 71 -6.66 -8.33 4.00
C MET A 71 -7.18 -7.86 2.64
N PHE A 72 -6.32 -7.84 1.64
CA PHE A 72 -6.73 -7.73 0.23
C PHE A 72 -7.01 -9.14 -0.33
N PRO A 73 -8.27 -9.51 -0.61
CA PRO A 73 -8.65 -10.87 -0.98
C PRO A 73 -8.36 -11.19 -2.45
N THR A 74 -8.56 -10.21 -3.34
CA THR A 74 -8.50 -10.29 -4.80
C THR A 74 -8.26 -8.88 -5.37
N THR A 75 -7.98 -8.80 -6.68
CA THR A 75 -7.80 -7.51 -7.37
C THR A 75 -9.10 -6.91 -7.88
N ASP A 76 -10.08 -7.78 -8.19
CA ASP A 76 -11.44 -7.38 -8.54
C ASP A 76 -12.13 -6.70 -7.36
N GLY A 77 -12.57 -5.46 -7.55
CA GLY A 77 -13.27 -4.65 -6.54
C GLY A 77 -12.51 -3.38 -6.11
N ARG A 78 -11.22 -3.26 -6.46
CA ARG A 78 -10.42 -2.05 -6.22
C ARG A 78 -10.81 -0.95 -7.21
N ASP A 79 -10.96 0.29 -6.72
CA ASP A 79 -11.05 1.45 -7.60
C ASP A 79 -9.72 1.63 -8.33
N VAL A 80 -9.75 1.62 -9.66
CA VAL A 80 -8.56 1.65 -10.52
C VAL A 80 -8.16 3.04 -11.00
N PHE A 81 -9.03 4.04 -10.83
CA PHE A 81 -8.85 5.34 -11.45
C PHE A 81 -7.97 6.26 -10.59
N PRO A 82 -7.36 7.32 -11.14
CA PRO A 82 -6.48 8.21 -10.39
C PRO A 82 -7.06 8.78 -9.09
N LYS A 83 -6.19 9.08 -8.13
CA LYS A 83 -6.52 9.74 -6.86
C LYS A 83 -5.71 11.02 -6.69
N THR A 84 -6.34 12.08 -6.20
CA THR A 84 -5.61 13.30 -5.83
C THR A 84 -5.01 13.15 -4.44
N GLY A 85 -3.86 13.78 -4.21
CA GLY A 85 -3.26 13.92 -2.89
C GLY A 85 -3.98 14.97 -2.04
N LEU A 86 -3.74 14.97 -0.72
CA LEU A 86 -4.23 16.00 0.19
C LEU A 86 -3.51 17.32 -0.08
N ASN A 87 -4.25 18.41 0.04
CA ASN A 87 -3.81 19.73 -0.37
C ASN A 87 -2.89 20.39 0.68
N ASP A 88 -1.60 20.09 0.60
CA ASP A 88 -0.54 20.82 1.32
C ASP A 88 -0.12 22.10 0.59
N GLY A 89 -1.09 22.82 0.00
CA GLY A 89 -0.86 24.00 -0.84
C GLY A 89 -0.47 23.69 -2.29
N GLY A 90 -0.69 22.46 -2.77
CA GLY A 90 -0.27 22.00 -4.11
C GLY A 90 -1.27 21.09 -4.81
N ARG A 91 -1.19 21.05 -6.15
CA ARG A 91 -1.99 20.18 -7.03
C ARG A 91 -1.25 18.86 -7.28
N VAL A 92 -1.39 17.89 -6.38
CA VAL A 92 -0.65 16.61 -6.40
C VAL A 92 -1.58 15.43 -6.63
N TYR A 93 -1.12 14.42 -7.37
CA TYR A 93 -1.78 13.12 -7.47
C TYR A 93 -1.03 12.06 -6.66
N ILE A 94 -1.76 11.09 -6.14
CA ILE A 94 -1.17 9.87 -5.60
C ILE A 94 -0.47 9.13 -6.75
N GLY A 95 0.84 8.97 -6.63
CA GLY A 95 1.68 8.42 -7.70
C GLY A 95 2.53 9.45 -8.44
N ASP A 96 2.38 10.75 -8.17
CA ASP A 96 3.34 11.74 -8.66
C ASP A 96 4.77 11.37 -8.23
N LYS A 97 5.75 11.71 -9.07
CA LYS A 97 7.18 11.40 -8.91
C LYS A 97 7.52 9.89 -8.88
N ASN A 98 6.54 8.99 -9.01
CA ASN A 98 6.81 7.58 -9.27
C ASN A 98 7.19 7.38 -10.72
N LYS A 99 8.05 6.39 -10.97
CA LYS A 99 8.48 6.02 -12.31
C LYS A 99 7.33 5.48 -13.15
N ARG A 100 7.33 5.81 -14.44
CA ARG A 100 6.38 5.29 -15.42
C ARG A 100 6.65 3.83 -15.77
N CYS A 101 5.61 3.00 -15.78
CA CYS A 101 5.74 1.59 -16.17
C CYS A 101 6.17 1.43 -17.63
N ASP A 102 5.68 2.30 -18.51
CA ASP A 102 5.96 2.27 -19.95
C ASP A 102 7.33 2.85 -20.31
N ALA A 103 8.00 3.50 -19.36
CA ALA A 103 9.35 4.03 -19.51
C ALA A 103 10.43 3.04 -19.03
N MET A 104 10.05 1.92 -18.41
CA MET A 104 10.99 0.91 -17.93
C MET A 104 11.75 0.26 -19.10
N PRO A 105 13.03 -0.11 -18.92
CA PRO A 105 13.77 -0.83 -19.94
C PRO A 105 13.08 -2.18 -20.25
N PRO A 106 13.14 -2.63 -21.51
CA PRO A 106 12.59 -3.93 -21.88
C PRO A 106 13.26 -5.04 -21.08
N LYS A 107 12.47 -6.06 -20.70
CA LYS A 107 12.93 -7.21 -19.91
C LYS A 107 13.62 -6.79 -18.60
N ALA A 108 13.01 -5.85 -17.87
CA ALA A 108 13.49 -5.38 -16.57
C ALA A 108 13.75 -6.53 -15.56
N TRP A 109 13.16 -7.71 -15.74
CA TRP A 109 13.38 -8.91 -14.93
C TRP A 109 14.75 -9.59 -15.14
N LEU A 110 15.50 -9.22 -16.18
CA LEU A 110 16.88 -9.67 -16.44
C LEU A 110 17.92 -8.59 -16.15
N ARG A 111 17.50 -7.40 -15.70
CA ARG A 111 18.40 -6.27 -15.43
C ARG A 111 18.95 -6.34 -14.02
N LYS A 112 20.11 -5.72 -13.82
CA LYS A 112 20.68 -5.48 -12.50
C LYS A 112 19.64 -4.88 -11.56
N GLY A 113 19.53 -5.45 -10.36
CA GLY A 113 18.55 -5.04 -9.36
C GLY A 113 17.21 -5.76 -9.45
N ALA A 114 16.94 -6.55 -10.50
CA ALA A 114 15.74 -7.39 -10.57
C ALA A 114 15.68 -8.33 -9.36
N LYS A 115 14.51 -8.37 -8.70
CA LYS A 115 14.29 -9.09 -7.45
C LYS A 115 13.44 -10.32 -7.66
N PHE A 116 13.89 -11.45 -7.10
CA PHE A 116 13.19 -12.72 -7.09
C PHE A 116 12.99 -13.21 -5.65
N ILE A 117 11.78 -13.64 -5.29
CA ILE A 117 11.45 -14.17 -3.96
C ILE A 117 11.19 -15.67 -4.06
N PHE A 118 11.81 -16.43 -3.15
CA PHE A 118 11.68 -17.88 -3.06
C PHE A 118 10.28 -18.31 -2.64
N ARG A 119 9.70 -19.27 -3.36
CA ARG A 119 8.34 -19.81 -3.12
C ARG A 119 8.33 -21.31 -2.79
N GLY A 120 9.49 -21.95 -2.72
CA GLY A 120 9.58 -23.39 -2.44
C GLY A 120 8.90 -24.22 -3.52
N SER A 121 7.99 -25.11 -3.12
CA SER A 121 7.22 -25.95 -4.03
C SER A 121 5.95 -25.28 -4.57
N ASP A 122 5.64 -24.04 -4.18
CA ASP A 122 4.44 -23.34 -4.60
C ASP A 122 4.69 -22.50 -5.88
N PRO A 123 4.14 -22.91 -7.04
CA PRO A 123 4.23 -22.15 -8.29
C PRO A 123 3.31 -20.93 -8.38
N ASN A 124 2.44 -20.69 -7.38
CA ASN A 124 1.45 -19.60 -7.41
C ASN A 124 2.07 -18.24 -7.11
N VAL A 125 1.61 -17.21 -7.83
CA VAL A 125 1.95 -15.81 -7.54
C VAL A 125 1.20 -15.37 -6.27
N GLU A 126 1.91 -14.81 -5.29
CA GLU A 126 1.30 -14.43 -4.00
C GLU A 126 0.63 -13.06 -4.09
N LEU A 127 1.34 -12.06 -4.63
CA LEU A 127 0.84 -10.67 -4.75
C LEU A 127 0.44 -10.30 -6.18
N GLY A 128 0.14 -11.28 -7.02
CA GLY A 128 -0.31 -11.06 -8.40
C GLY A 128 -1.82 -11.01 -8.53
N ARG A 129 -2.30 -10.96 -9.78
CA ARG A 129 -3.66 -11.42 -10.05
C ARG A 129 -3.72 -12.92 -9.75
N LYS A 130 -4.57 -13.34 -8.79
CA LYS A 130 -4.71 -14.75 -8.39
C LYS A 130 -5.09 -15.59 -9.60
N ASP A 131 -4.14 -16.39 -10.07
CA ASP A 131 -4.35 -17.32 -11.16
C ASP A 131 -5.19 -18.52 -10.65
N PRO A 132 -6.04 -19.13 -11.50
CA PRO A 132 -6.73 -20.35 -11.11
C PRO A 132 -5.76 -21.45 -10.67
N LYS A 133 -6.06 -22.14 -9.56
CA LYS A 133 -5.14 -23.10 -8.91
C LYS A 133 -4.62 -24.20 -9.86
N TYR A 134 -5.44 -24.66 -10.81
CA TYR A 134 -5.07 -25.70 -11.77
C TYR A 134 -4.18 -25.19 -12.92
N TRP A 135 -3.90 -23.88 -13.00
CA TRP A 135 -2.94 -23.35 -13.97
C TRP A 135 -1.50 -23.75 -13.68
N VAL A 136 -1.24 -24.06 -12.42
CA VAL A 136 0.09 -24.36 -11.93
C VAL A 136 0.28 -25.82 -11.56
N ASP A 137 -0.82 -26.60 -11.56
CA ASP A 137 -0.77 -28.04 -11.48
C ASP A 137 -0.13 -28.61 -12.77
N PRO A 138 0.68 -29.67 -12.67
CA PRO A 138 1.18 -30.33 -13.86
C PRO A 138 0.01 -30.88 -14.69
N VAL A 139 0.18 -30.92 -16.00
CA VAL A 139 -0.89 -31.40 -16.90
C VAL A 139 -1.27 -32.82 -16.49
N TRP A 140 -2.57 -33.10 -16.31
CA TRP A 140 -3.03 -34.39 -15.75
C TRP A 140 -2.54 -35.62 -16.54
N SER A 141 -2.30 -35.45 -17.85
CA SER A 141 -1.72 -36.47 -18.73
C SER A 141 -0.20 -36.58 -18.67
N ASP A 142 0.51 -35.58 -18.14
CA ASP A 142 1.97 -35.57 -18.01
C ASP A 142 2.44 -34.80 -16.76
N PRO A 143 2.71 -35.52 -15.65
CA PRO A 143 3.16 -34.95 -14.38
C PRO A 143 4.49 -34.16 -14.45
N GLN A 144 5.28 -34.30 -15.52
CA GLN A 144 6.54 -33.58 -15.70
C GLN A 144 6.37 -32.25 -16.44
N HIS A 145 5.20 -31.99 -17.03
CA HIS A 145 4.89 -30.78 -17.79
C HIS A 145 4.17 -29.74 -16.92
N TYR A 146 4.89 -28.67 -16.61
CA TYR A 146 4.33 -27.49 -15.95
C TYR A 146 3.96 -26.44 -16.99
N SER A 147 2.87 -25.72 -16.75
CA SER A 147 2.38 -24.68 -17.66
C SER A 147 3.05 -23.30 -17.42
N ARG A 148 4.25 -23.29 -16.83
CA ARG A 148 5.03 -22.10 -16.44
C ARG A 148 6.46 -22.20 -16.96
N VAL A 149 7.19 -21.09 -16.92
CA VAL A 149 8.59 -21.06 -17.37
C VAL A 149 9.44 -21.93 -16.46
N ILE A 150 10.15 -22.88 -17.07
CA ILE A 150 11.17 -23.69 -16.44
C ILE A 150 12.50 -23.23 -17.02
N LEU A 151 13.40 -22.80 -16.13
CA LEU A 151 14.77 -22.46 -16.49
C LEU A 151 15.63 -23.71 -16.37
N ASP A 152 16.33 -24.05 -17.44
CA ASP A 152 17.33 -25.13 -17.44
C ASP A 152 18.74 -24.57 -17.25
N GLU A 153 19.74 -25.45 -17.18
CA GLU A 153 21.15 -25.10 -16.96
C GLU A 153 21.77 -24.25 -18.08
N THR A 154 21.10 -24.08 -19.23
CA THR A 154 21.57 -23.18 -20.30
C THR A 154 21.23 -21.72 -20.04
N SER A 155 20.32 -21.45 -19.10
CA SER A 155 19.91 -20.11 -18.69
C SER A 155 20.94 -19.49 -17.74
N ASN A 156 21.40 -18.28 -18.06
CA ASN A 156 22.20 -17.50 -17.11
C ASN A 156 21.37 -17.09 -15.89
N LEU A 157 20.05 -16.88 -16.03
CA LEU A 157 19.17 -16.62 -14.91
C LEU A 157 19.04 -17.84 -13.99
N HIS A 158 19.00 -19.06 -14.55
CA HIS A 158 19.07 -20.28 -13.75
C HIS A 158 20.32 -20.29 -12.88
N SER A 159 21.48 -19.96 -13.45
CA SER A 159 22.75 -19.92 -12.72
C SER A 159 22.68 -18.98 -11.50
N GLU A 160 22.17 -17.77 -11.69
CA GLU A 160 22.00 -16.77 -10.62
C GLU A 160 21.01 -17.23 -9.53
N LEU A 161 19.87 -17.81 -9.91
CA LEU A 161 18.84 -18.24 -8.96
C LEU A 161 19.20 -19.55 -8.24
N CYS A 162 19.88 -20.47 -8.93
CA CYS A 162 20.36 -21.73 -8.39
C CYS A 162 21.47 -21.49 -7.37
N ASN A 163 22.35 -20.50 -7.62
CA ASN A 163 23.50 -20.19 -6.75
C ASN A 163 24.26 -21.47 -6.37
N ALA A 164 24.66 -22.22 -7.40
CA ALA A 164 25.17 -23.58 -7.25
C ALA A 164 26.43 -23.61 -6.37
N ASP A 165 26.49 -24.63 -5.51
CA ASP A 165 27.70 -24.96 -4.74
C ASP A 165 28.84 -25.32 -5.71
N PRO A 166 29.99 -24.61 -5.67
CA PRO A 166 31.11 -24.88 -6.59
C PRO A 166 31.70 -26.28 -6.49
N VAL A 167 31.48 -26.99 -5.38
CA VAL A 167 32.03 -28.32 -5.09
C VAL A 167 31.02 -29.41 -5.44
N THR A 168 29.76 -29.24 -5.03
CA THR A 168 28.74 -30.29 -5.21
C THR A 168 27.86 -30.10 -6.44
N GLY A 169 27.85 -28.90 -7.02
CA GLY A 169 26.94 -28.52 -8.12
C GLY A 169 25.47 -28.39 -7.68
N ALA A 170 25.16 -28.58 -6.39
CA ALA A 170 23.81 -28.48 -5.87
C ALA A 170 23.40 -27.01 -5.70
N CYS A 171 22.18 -26.66 -6.11
CA CYS A 171 21.65 -25.32 -5.91
C CYS A 171 21.53 -24.95 -4.42
N ARG A 172 21.91 -23.72 -4.07
CA ARG A 172 21.74 -23.12 -2.74
C ARG A 172 20.75 -21.95 -2.82
N PHE A 173 19.47 -22.29 -2.74
CA PHE A 173 18.38 -21.33 -2.90
C PHE A 173 18.32 -20.30 -1.76
N ALA A 174 18.47 -19.03 -2.10
CA ALA A 174 18.28 -17.91 -1.18
C ALA A 174 16.80 -17.49 -1.12
N SER A 175 16.33 -17.01 0.04
CA SER A 175 14.94 -16.52 0.21
C SER A 175 14.62 -15.31 -0.68
N THR A 176 15.63 -14.52 -1.01
CA THR A 176 15.56 -13.40 -1.95
C THR A 176 16.85 -13.37 -2.76
N VAL A 177 16.71 -13.21 -4.08
CA VAL A 177 17.82 -12.98 -5.00
C VAL A 177 17.62 -11.61 -5.66
N ILE A 178 18.67 -10.80 -5.66
CA ILE A 178 18.72 -9.53 -6.40
C ILE A 178 19.86 -9.67 -7.40
N LEU A 179 19.57 -9.51 -8.70
CA LEU A 179 20.59 -9.67 -9.73
C LEU A 179 21.68 -8.61 -9.57
N ALA A 180 22.94 -9.06 -9.44
CA ALA A 180 24.08 -8.15 -9.27
C ALA A 180 24.46 -7.44 -10.58
N ASN A 181 24.18 -8.08 -11.72
CA ASN A 181 24.47 -7.61 -13.07
C ASN A 181 23.29 -7.93 -14.00
N ASP A 182 23.34 -7.36 -15.20
CA ASP A 182 22.43 -7.75 -16.28
C ASP A 182 22.70 -9.20 -16.71
N VAL A 183 21.63 -9.91 -17.06
CA VAL A 183 21.64 -11.32 -17.43
C VAL A 183 21.22 -11.47 -18.88
N ASP A 184 22.08 -12.08 -19.70
CA ASP A 184 21.75 -12.36 -21.10
C ASP A 184 20.60 -13.37 -21.22
N CYS A 185 19.66 -13.09 -22.13
CA CYS A 185 18.46 -13.91 -22.34
C CYS A 185 18.70 -15.19 -23.15
N ILE A 186 19.73 -15.97 -22.87
CA ILE A 186 20.16 -17.11 -23.72
C ILE A 186 19.45 -18.44 -23.46
N GLY A 187 18.68 -18.56 -22.39
CA GLY A 187 18.13 -19.85 -21.94
C GLY A 187 17.07 -20.46 -22.85
N THR A 188 17.09 -21.79 -22.95
CA THR A 188 15.94 -22.56 -23.43
C THR A 188 14.92 -22.75 -22.31
N CYS A 189 13.62 -22.75 -22.66
CA CYS A 189 12.54 -23.03 -21.73
C CYS A 189 11.76 -24.26 -22.23
N ASN A 190 11.15 -25.04 -21.33
CA ASN A 190 10.32 -26.20 -21.69
C ASN A 190 9.09 -25.78 -22.52
N ALA A 191 9.24 -25.71 -23.84
CA ALA A 191 8.15 -25.71 -24.81
C ALA A 191 7.67 -27.17 -25.02
N GLY A 192 7.08 -27.75 -23.96
CA GLY A 192 6.57 -29.13 -23.96
C GLY A 192 5.28 -29.28 -24.76
N GLU A 193 5.21 -30.35 -25.55
CA GLU A 193 4.13 -30.84 -26.45
C GLU A 193 3.50 -29.93 -27.53
N TYR A 194 3.39 -28.61 -27.37
CA TYR A 194 2.66 -27.74 -28.31
C TYR A 194 3.56 -27.00 -29.33
N LYS A 195 4.61 -27.68 -29.82
CA LYS A 195 5.59 -27.17 -30.81
C LYS A 195 5.02 -26.72 -32.17
N GLN A 196 3.72 -26.88 -32.43
CA GLN A 196 3.18 -26.73 -33.77
C GLN A 196 3.12 -25.26 -34.28
N HIS A 197 3.31 -24.25 -33.41
CA HIS A 197 3.14 -22.83 -33.76
C HIS A 197 4.21 -21.85 -33.19
N ILE A 198 5.37 -22.35 -32.76
CA ILE A 198 6.42 -21.56 -32.06
C ILE A 198 7.78 -21.64 -32.80
N SER A 199 7.81 -22.08 -34.07
CA SER A 199 9.06 -22.15 -34.85
C SER A 199 9.60 -20.74 -35.11
N GLY A 200 10.57 -20.28 -34.31
CA GLY A 200 11.26 -19.00 -34.49
C GLY A 200 11.46 -18.14 -33.23
N LEU A 201 10.87 -18.50 -32.08
CA LEU A 201 10.92 -17.72 -30.83
C LEU A 201 12.06 -18.19 -29.91
N GLN A 202 13.27 -18.31 -30.44
CA GLN A 202 14.48 -18.69 -29.70
C GLN A 202 15.52 -17.56 -29.74
N PRO A 203 16.21 -17.25 -28.63
CA PRO A 203 16.06 -17.88 -27.30
C PRO A 203 14.72 -17.54 -26.62
N CYS A 204 14.20 -18.47 -25.81
CA CYS A 204 12.87 -18.33 -25.20
C CYS A 204 12.79 -17.13 -24.26
N GLU A 205 13.80 -16.96 -23.39
CA GLU A 205 13.88 -15.83 -22.47
C GLU A 205 13.85 -14.48 -23.20
N CYS A 206 14.49 -14.39 -24.37
CA CYS A 206 14.47 -13.17 -25.18
C CYS A 206 13.09 -12.87 -25.79
N SER A 207 12.18 -13.83 -25.80
CA SER A 207 10.85 -13.71 -26.38
C SER A 207 9.77 -13.37 -25.34
N ILE A 208 10.12 -13.32 -24.05
CA ILE A 208 9.22 -13.01 -22.94
C ILE A 208 9.37 -11.54 -22.56
N ASP A 209 8.26 -10.79 -22.58
CA ASP A 209 8.25 -9.39 -22.16
C ASP A 209 8.34 -9.26 -20.63
N GLU A 210 7.52 -10.03 -19.91
CA GLU A 210 7.49 -10.04 -18.44
C GLU A 210 7.26 -11.46 -17.91
N ILE A 211 8.01 -11.82 -16.87
CA ILE A 211 7.92 -13.12 -16.21
C ILE A 211 7.21 -13.00 -14.86
N ARG A 212 6.49 -14.04 -14.44
CA ARG A 212 5.74 -14.05 -13.17
C ARG A 212 6.39 -14.98 -12.15
N THR A 213 6.36 -16.27 -12.44
CA THR A 213 7.03 -17.31 -11.66
C THR A 213 7.91 -18.16 -12.56
N VAL A 214 9.07 -18.56 -12.04
CA VAL A 214 10.04 -19.42 -12.72
C VAL A 214 10.38 -20.62 -11.88
N ARG A 215 10.46 -21.79 -12.51
CA ARG A 215 11.02 -22.99 -11.88
C ARG A 215 12.52 -23.03 -12.11
N VAL A 216 13.26 -23.30 -11.06
CA VAL A 216 14.71 -23.53 -11.10
C VAL A 216 14.94 -25.00 -10.76
N ASP A 217 15.40 -25.76 -11.74
CA ASP A 217 15.70 -27.18 -11.56
C ASP A 217 17.04 -27.38 -10.88
N ASN A 218 17.15 -28.35 -9.98
CA ASN A 218 18.41 -28.65 -9.30
C ASN A 218 19.17 -29.77 -10.04
N PRO A 219 20.35 -29.50 -10.63
CA PRO A 219 21.16 -30.48 -11.36
C PRO A 219 21.46 -31.75 -10.55
N ALA A 220 21.63 -31.60 -9.23
CA ALA A 220 22.02 -32.67 -8.32
C ALA A 220 20.90 -33.69 -8.02
N THR A 221 19.68 -33.48 -8.51
CA THR A 221 18.55 -34.41 -8.30
C THR A 221 18.66 -35.72 -9.05
N ALA A 222 19.59 -35.88 -9.99
CA ALA A 222 19.91 -37.19 -10.57
C ALA A 222 20.37 -38.23 -9.52
N THR A 223 20.78 -37.78 -8.32
CA THR A 223 21.21 -38.63 -7.18
C THR A 223 20.41 -38.43 -5.89
N GLY A 224 19.33 -37.62 -5.90
CA GLY A 224 18.18 -37.82 -5.02
C GLY A 224 18.01 -37.00 -3.73
N ASN A 225 18.40 -35.71 -3.62
CA ASN A 225 18.22 -35.00 -2.32
C ASN A 225 17.63 -33.56 -2.27
N LEU A 226 17.28 -32.86 -3.36
CA LEU A 226 16.62 -31.54 -3.25
C LEU A 226 15.65 -31.23 -4.41
N PRO A 227 14.33 -31.07 -4.20
CA PRO A 227 13.37 -30.83 -5.28
C PRO A 227 13.59 -29.47 -5.98
N SER A 228 13.20 -29.37 -7.25
CA SER A 228 13.10 -28.09 -7.98
C SER A 228 12.24 -27.10 -7.19
N VAL A 229 12.57 -25.81 -7.30
CA VAL A 229 11.88 -24.74 -6.55
C VAL A 229 11.36 -23.66 -7.47
N TRP A 230 10.44 -22.85 -6.96
CA TRP A 230 9.87 -21.71 -7.64
C TRP A 230 10.39 -20.40 -7.07
N TYR A 231 10.63 -19.44 -7.97
CA TYR A 231 10.85 -18.04 -7.65
C TYR A 231 9.76 -17.17 -8.28
N GLU A 232 9.31 -16.15 -7.56
CA GLU A 232 8.44 -15.10 -8.09
C GLU A 232 9.28 -13.86 -8.42
N TYR A 233 9.14 -13.33 -9.64
CA TYR A 233 9.70 -12.03 -9.99
C TYR A 233 8.88 -10.92 -9.34
N VAL A 234 9.55 -10.05 -8.60
CA VAL A 234 8.95 -8.87 -7.98
C VAL A 234 9.16 -7.67 -8.88
N ARG A 235 8.11 -7.33 -9.63
CA ARG A 235 8.10 -6.12 -10.45
C ARG A 235 8.26 -4.88 -9.56
N ASP A 236 9.13 -4.00 -10.03
CA ASP A 236 9.36 -2.68 -9.46
C ASP A 236 8.08 -1.83 -9.48
N THR A 237 7.78 -1.14 -8.36
CA THR A 237 6.63 -0.23 -8.29
C THR A 237 6.75 0.88 -9.33
N CYS A 238 5.69 1.06 -10.11
CA CYS A 238 5.59 2.07 -11.16
C CYS A 238 4.12 2.48 -11.34
N VAL A 239 3.89 3.59 -12.04
CA VAL A 239 2.56 4.11 -12.39
C VAL A 239 2.35 4.12 -13.90
N GLN A 240 1.10 4.00 -14.32
CA GLN A 240 0.68 4.26 -15.70
C GLN A 240 0.09 5.67 -15.78
N MET A 241 0.25 6.34 -16.92
CA MET A 241 -0.52 7.54 -17.18
C MET A 241 -1.94 7.14 -17.52
N ALA A 242 -2.95 7.81 -16.94
CA ALA A 242 -4.35 7.47 -17.17
C ALA A 242 -4.72 7.54 -18.66
N PHE A 243 -4.14 8.50 -19.39
CA PHE A 243 -4.28 8.63 -20.83
C PHE A 243 -2.92 8.35 -21.50
N PRO A 244 -2.74 7.21 -22.17
CA PRO A 244 -1.52 6.93 -22.92
C PRO A 244 -1.30 7.94 -24.06
N GLU A 245 -0.04 8.10 -24.45
CA GLU A 245 0.37 9.00 -25.54
C GLU A 245 -0.22 8.55 -26.90
N PRO A 246 -0.45 9.49 -27.84
CA PRO A 246 -1.00 9.14 -29.15
C PRO A 246 -0.10 8.14 -29.89
N GLY A 247 -0.70 7.12 -30.49
CA GLY A 247 0.00 6.06 -31.21
C GLY A 247 0.40 4.85 -30.37
N TYR A 248 0.28 4.91 -29.05
CA TYR A 248 0.59 3.80 -28.14
C TYR A 248 -0.66 3.12 -27.57
N MET A 249 -1.76 3.09 -28.33
CA MET A 249 -3.01 2.50 -27.88
C MET A 249 -3.61 1.54 -28.89
N LYS A 250 -4.02 0.37 -28.42
CA LYS A 250 -4.78 -0.63 -29.18
C LYS A 250 -5.91 -1.19 -28.35
N ALA A 251 -6.97 -1.64 -29.02
CA ALA A 251 -8.06 -2.31 -28.33
C ALA A 251 -7.63 -3.73 -27.92
N VAL A 252 -8.01 -4.09 -26.70
CA VAL A 252 -7.95 -5.46 -26.19
C VAL A 252 -9.37 -5.96 -25.99
N SER A 253 -9.62 -7.23 -26.31
CA SER A 253 -10.93 -7.85 -26.18
C SER A 253 -10.88 -8.94 -25.13
N GLU A 254 -11.91 -8.98 -24.28
CA GLU A 254 -12.11 -10.04 -23.30
C GLU A 254 -12.30 -11.38 -24.03
N ILE A 255 -11.69 -12.42 -23.49
CA ILE A 255 -11.70 -13.75 -24.09
C ILE A 255 -13.06 -14.37 -23.78
N GLY A 256 -13.82 -14.57 -24.86
CA GLY A 256 -15.22 -14.95 -24.79
C GLY A 256 -15.44 -16.44 -24.60
N THR A 257 -16.56 -16.75 -23.97
CA THR A 257 -17.21 -18.06 -24.16
C THR A 257 -18.11 -18.00 -25.40
N THR A 258 -18.41 -19.14 -26.01
CA THR A 258 -19.48 -19.24 -27.02
C THR A 258 -20.89 -19.02 -26.42
N TYR A 259 -21.03 -18.75 -25.12
CA TYR A 259 -22.31 -18.53 -24.46
C TYR A 259 -22.78 -17.07 -24.64
N PRO A 260 -24.01 -16.86 -25.16
CA PRO A 260 -24.55 -15.51 -25.42
C PRO A 260 -24.84 -14.67 -24.17
N THR A 261 -24.59 -15.17 -22.97
CA THR A 261 -24.89 -14.50 -21.68
C THR A 261 -23.68 -13.82 -21.03
N VAL A 262 -22.46 -13.99 -21.57
CA VAL A 262 -21.25 -13.31 -21.10
C VAL A 262 -20.82 -12.31 -22.17
N ALA A 263 -20.89 -11.00 -21.87
CA ALA A 263 -20.48 -9.97 -22.81
C ALA A 263 -18.95 -10.01 -23.01
N ASN A 264 -18.50 -9.98 -24.28
CA ASN A 264 -17.07 -9.94 -24.62
C ASN A 264 -16.57 -8.50 -24.58
N ASP A 265 -16.35 -7.99 -23.37
CA ASP A 265 -16.03 -6.59 -23.21
C ASP A 265 -14.64 -6.23 -23.78
N ALA A 266 -14.50 -5.05 -24.37
CA ALA A 266 -13.28 -4.50 -24.94
C ALA A 266 -12.87 -3.23 -24.20
N MET A 267 -11.56 -2.97 -24.20
CA MET A 267 -10.95 -1.81 -23.56
C MET A 267 -9.74 -1.34 -24.37
N CYS A 268 -9.36 -0.08 -24.18
CA CYS A 268 -8.07 0.45 -24.56
C CYS A 268 -6.96 -0.02 -23.61
N ALA A 269 -5.79 -0.36 -24.17
CA ALA A 269 -4.57 -0.65 -23.41
C ALA A 269 -3.34 0.02 -24.06
N ASP A 270 -2.36 0.39 -23.23
CA ASP A 270 -1.07 0.94 -23.68
C ASP A 270 -0.24 -0.19 -24.31
N THR A 271 0.15 0.00 -25.57
CA THR A 271 0.85 -1.02 -26.38
C THR A 271 2.24 -1.35 -25.86
N ARG A 272 2.85 -0.47 -25.07
CA ARG A 272 4.19 -0.63 -24.49
C ARG A 272 4.21 -1.55 -23.27
N LEU A 273 3.04 -1.84 -22.69
CA LEU A 273 2.91 -2.65 -21.48
C LEU A 273 2.49 -4.08 -21.79
N ALA A 274 3.04 -5.05 -21.03
CA ALA A 274 2.67 -6.46 -21.13
C ALA A 274 1.27 -6.74 -20.52
N THR A 275 0.22 -6.33 -21.24
CA THR A 275 -1.15 -6.24 -20.68
C THR A 275 -2.06 -7.40 -21.10
N ALA A 276 -1.91 -7.91 -22.32
CA ALA A 276 -2.84 -8.86 -22.92
C ALA A 276 -2.12 -10.01 -23.64
N GLY A 277 -2.85 -11.10 -23.88
CA GLY A 277 -2.35 -12.26 -24.61
C GLY A 277 -2.26 -12.05 -26.12
N THR A 278 -1.55 -12.96 -26.79
CA THR A 278 -1.40 -12.96 -28.25
C THR A 278 -2.45 -13.85 -28.92
N ALA A 279 -3.33 -13.25 -29.72
CA ALA A 279 -4.33 -13.95 -30.54
C ALA A 279 -4.13 -13.62 -32.04
N CYS A 280 -3.94 -14.66 -32.85
CA CYS A 280 -3.61 -14.56 -34.27
C CYS A 280 -4.69 -15.20 -35.16
N CYS A 281 -5.02 -14.56 -36.26
CA CYS A 281 -6.04 -14.97 -37.22
C CYS A 281 -5.42 -15.12 -38.62
N ASP A 282 -5.98 -16.03 -39.43
CA ASP A 282 -5.63 -16.13 -40.85
C ASP A 282 -6.21 -14.91 -41.58
N PRO A 283 -5.41 -14.12 -42.32
CA PRO A 283 -5.88 -12.95 -43.05
C PRO A 283 -7.05 -13.23 -44.01
N ASN A 284 -7.15 -14.48 -44.50
CA ASN A 284 -8.17 -14.92 -45.46
C ASN A 284 -9.32 -15.69 -44.79
N ASN A 285 -9.17 -16.10 -43.53
CA ASN A 285 -10.19 -16.83 -42.78
C ASN A 285 -10.12 -16.53 -41.28
N ASN A 286 -10.86 -15.51 -40.87
CA ASN A 286 -10.87 -15.07 -39.49
C ASN A 286 -11.57 -16.05 -38.52
N ASN A 287 -12.23 -17.12 -38.98
CA ASN A 287 -13.09 -17.99 -38.14
C ASN A 287 -12.32 -19.00 -37.27
N SER A 288 -10.99 -18.97 -37.23
CA SER A 288 -10.19 -19.92 -36.43
C SER A 288 -9.00 -19.23 -35.78
N PRO A 289 -9.21 -18.45 -34.72
CA PRO A 289 -8.13 -17.76 -34.03
C PRO A 289 -7.20 -18.77 -33.35
N LYS A 290 -5.91 -18.48 -33.36
CA LYS A 290 -4.85 -19.24 -32.70
C LYS A 290 -4.21 -18.37 -31.62
N ASN A 291 -4.23 -18.85 -30.39
CA ASN A 291 -3.49 -18.20 -29.30
C ASN A 291 -2.05 -18.72 -29.31
N ILE A 292 -1.08 -17.81 -29.25
CA ILE A 292 0.36 -18.11 -29.27
C ILE A 292 0.97 -17.63 -27.96
N CYS A 293 1.39 -18.56 -27.11
CA CYS A 293 2.01 -18.26 -25.82
C CYS A 293 3.18 -19.21 -25.53
N LEU A 294 4.12 -18.75 -24.72
CA LEU A 294 5.25 -19.53 -24.21
C LEU A 294 4.93 -20.22 -22.89
N PHE A 295 4.04 -19.62 -22.10
CA PHE A 295 3.54 -20.20 -20.85
C PHE A 295 2.11 -19.72 -20.58
N ARG A 296 1.43 -20.38 -19.64
CA ARG A 296 0.04 -20.10 -19.29
C ARG A 296 -0.09 -18.77 -18.57
N GLY A 297 -0.99 -17.92 -19.05
CA GLY A 297 -1.18 -16.57 -18.52
C GLY A 297 -0.07 -15.58 -18.91
N GLU A 298 0.69 -15.88 -19.96
CA GLU A 298 1.66 -14.96 -20.55
C GLU A 298 0.96 -13.73 -21.12
N ARG A 299 1.42 -12.56 -20.71
CA ARG A 299 1.01 -11.28 -21.30
C ARG A 299 2.17 -10.70 -22.09
N THR A 300 1.84 -10.02 -23.16
CA THR A 300 2.82 -9.41 -24.06
C THR A 300 2.48 -7.96 -24.31
N THR A 301 3.46 -7.20 -24.77
CA THR A 301 3.24 -5.94 -25.48
C THR A 301 2.50 -6.22 -26.80
N TYR A 302 1.95 -5.17 -27.40
CA TYR A 302 1.31 -5.30 -28.72
C TYR A 302 2.33 -5.67 -29.81
N ASP A 303 3.53 -5.09 -29.76
CA ASP A 303 4.58 -5.35 -30.76
C ASP A 303 5.02 -6.82 -30.72
N THR A 304 5.23 -7.37 -29.53
CA THR A 304 5.53 -8.81 -29.37
C THR A 304 4.38 -9.68 -29.90
N ALA A 305 3.12 -9.35 -29.61
CA ALA A 305 1.98 -10.10 -30.12
C ALA A 305 1.89 -10.06 -31.66
N LYS A 306 2.06 -8.86 -32.25
CA LYS A 306 2.05 -8.64 -33.69
C LYS A 306 3.17 -9.43 -34.39
N LEU A 307 4.40 -9.32 -33.89
CA LEU A 307 5.56 -10.04 -34.42
C LEU A 307 5.36 -11.56 -34.38
N ARG A 308 4.76 -12.09 -33.31
CA ARG A 308 4.44 -13.52 -33.19
C ARG A 308 3.42 -13.99 -34.22
N CYS A 309 2.38 -13.19 -34.49
CA CYS A 309 1.41 -13.51 -35.53
C CYS A 309 2.06 -13.48 -36.93
N GLU A 310 2.79 -12.42 -37.25
CA GLU A 310 3.43 -12.22 -38.56
C GLU A 310 4.46 -13.33 -38.86
N SER A 311 5.24 -13.73 -37.85
CA SER A 311 6.23 -14.82 -37.98
C SER A 311 5.59 -16.18 -38.29
N ASN A 312 4.29 -16.34 -38.02
CA ASN A 312 3.52 -17.54 -38.32
C ASN A 312 2.64 -17.38 -39.58
N GLY A 313 2.82 -16.30 -40.36
CA GLY A 313 2.00 -16.00 -41.54
C GLY A 313 0.56 -15.61 -41.19
N LEU A 314 0.32 -15.15 -39.97
CA LEU A 314 -0.97 -14.73 -39.43
C LEU A 314 -0.97 -13.22 -39.16
N VAL A 315 -2.14 -12.67 -38.83
CA VAL A 315 -2.30 -11.28 -38.37
C VAL A 315 -2.94 -11.25 -37.00
N THR A 316 -2.75 -10.19 -36.23
CA THR A 316 -3.50 -9.99 -34.98
C THR A 316 -5.00 -9.95 -35.27
N CYS A 317 -5.80 -10.64 -34.47
CA CYS A 317 -7.22 -10.85 -34.76
C CYS A 317 -8.06 -9.55 -34.76
N PRO A 318 -9.04 -9.43 -35.69
CA PRO A 318 -9.90 -8.24 -35.80
C PRO A 318 -11.27 -8.27 -35.10
N TRP A 319 -11.64 -9.33 -34.37
CA TRP A 319 -13.02 -9.46 -33.84
C TRP A 319 -13.08 -9.94 -32.37
N SER A 320 -14.23 -9.70 -31.75
CA SER A 320 -14.56 -9.78 -30.32
C SER A 320 -14.57 -11.17 -29.67
N THR A 321 -14.31 -12.24 -30.42
CA THR A 321 -14.48 -13.62 -29.90
C THR A 321 -13.19 -14.40 -30.08
N ILE A 322 -12.24 -14.11 -29.21
CA ILE A 322 -11.05 -14.95 -29.03
C ILE A 322 -11.53 -16.26 -28.38
N PRO A 323 -11.28 -17.44 -28.98
CA PRO A 323 -11.73 -18.71 -28.47
C PRO A 323 -10.99 -19.04 -27.17
N ILE A 324 -11.72 -19.68 -26.25
CA ILE A 324 -11.14 -20.29 -25.05
C ILE A 324 -10.05 -21.27 -25.48
N ASN A 325 -8.83 -20.98 -25.06
CA ASN A 325 -7.68 -21.85 -25.17
C ASN A 325 -7.12 -22.13 -23.77
N TYR A 326 -7.34 -23.36 -23.32
CA TYR A 326 -6.87 -23.85 -22.02
C TYR A 326 -5.34 -23.79 -21.90
N HIS A 327 -4.58 -23.91 -22.98
CA HIS A 327 -3.11 -23.95 -22.95
C HIS A 327 -2.47 -22.59 -22.64
N CYS A 328 -3.02 -21.50 -23.18
CA CYS A 328 -2.52 -20.15 -22.88
C CYS A 328 -3.13 -19.52 -21.63
N GLY A 329 -4.00 -20.25 -20.91
CA GLY A 329 -4.62 -19.72 -19.69
C GLY A 329 -5.69 -18.69 -20.02
N THR A 330 -6.48 -18.98 -21.05
CA THR A 330 -7.61 -18.12 -21.46
C THR A 330 -8.94 -18.75 -21.05
N ASP A 331 -8.86 -19.69 -20.12
CA ASP A 331 -9.97 -20.48 -19.63
C ASP A 331 -10.67 -19.86 -18.43
N ILE A 332 -11.96 -20.20 -18.32
CA ILE A 332 -12.88 -19.62 -17.37
C ILE A 332 -13.36 -20.74 -16.45
N GLN A 333 -13.06 -20.64 -15.16
CA GLN A 333 -13.54 -21.60 -14.16
C GLN A 333 -14.65 -20.97 -13.31
N TRP A 334 -15.69 -21.74 -13.04
CA TRP A 334 -16.73 -21.45 -12.05
C TRP A 334 -16.23 -21.85 -10.66
N ASP A 335 -16.12 -20.90 -9.73
CA ASP A 335 -15.62 -21.15 -8.36
C ASP A 335 -16.73 -21.25 -7.29
N GLY A 336 -18.00 -21.22 -7.71
CA GLY A 336 -19.16 -21.21 -6.82
C GLY A 336 -19.90 -19.88 -6.82
N ASP A 337 -19.20 -18.76 -6.98
CA ASP A 337 -19.78 -17.40 -6.95
C ASP A 337 -19.55 -16.62 -8.26
N HIS A 338 -18.40 -16.80 -8.93
CA HIS A 338 -18.07 -16.06 -10.15
C HIS A 338 -17.28 -16.91 -11.17
N TYR A 339 -17.42 -16.57 -12.45
CA TYR A 339 -16.55 -17.05 -13.52
C TYR A 339 -15.20 -16.32 -13.45
N LYS A 340 -14.16 -16.96 -12.92
CA LYS A 340 -12.79 -16.43 -12.92
C LYS A 340 -12.08 -16.86 -14.20
N ALA A 341 -11.97 -15.94 -15.15
CA ALA A 341 -10.99 -16.03 -16.23
C ALA A 341 -9.63 -15.59 -15.69
N GLY A 342 -8.57 -16.36 -15.89
CA GLY A 342 -7.22 -15.94 -15.51
C GLY A 342 -6.73 -14.79 -16.41
N MET A 343 -6.22 -15.07 -17.61
CA MET A 343 -5.88 -14.03 -18.58
C MET A 343 -7.18 -13.62 -19.26
N ARG A 344 -7.63 -12.39 -19.00
CA ARG A 344 -8.95 -11.93 -19.45
C ARG A 344 -8.93 -11.37 -20.86
N PHE A 345 -7.83 -10.76 -21.30
CA PHE A 345 -7.80 -9.98 -22.53
C PHE A 345 -6.75 -10.50 -23.51
N SER A 346 -7.04 -10.42 -24.81
CA SER A 346 -6.02 -10.55 -25.87
C SER A 346 -5.98 -9.31 -26.75
N TRP A 347 -4.82 -9.07 -27.36
CA TRP A 347 -4.62 -7.98 -28.32
C TRP A 347 -5.49 -8.16 -29.57
N THR A 348 -6.04 -7.05 -30.06
CA THR A 348 -6.73 -6.97 -31.36
C THR A 348 -6.00 -6.00 -32.28
N ASN A 349 -6.28 -6.04 -33.58
CA ASN A 349 -5.72 -5.05 -34.51
C ASN A 349 -6.52 -3.72 -34.57
N GLU A 350 -7.67 -3.66 -33.88
CA GLU A 350 -8.54 -2.48 -33.82
C GLU A 350 -7.85 -1.29 -33.16
N ASP A 351 -8.08 -0.12 -33.73
CA ASP A 351 -7.63 1.13 -33.14
C ASP A 351 -8.44 1.44 -31.89
N CYS A 352 -7.81 2.18 -30.99
CA CYS A 352 -8.45 2.65 -29.77
C CYS A 352 -8.10 4.13 -29.57
N SER A 353 -9.05 4.87 -29.00
CA SER A 353 -8.85 6.23 -28.52
C SER A 353 -9.52 6.43 -27.17
N MET A 354 -9.09 7.47 -26.44
CA MET A 354 -9.67 7.83 -25.16
C MET A 354 -10.52 9.08 -25.28
N LYS A 355 -11.64 9.07 -24.55
CA LYS A 355 -12.56 10.19 -24.41
C LYS A 355 -12.82 10.42 -22.93
N VAL A 356 -13.42 11.56 -22.62
CA VAL A 356 -13.79 11.92 -21.24
C VAL A 356 -15.25 12.29 -21.16
N GLN A 357 -15.88 11.89 -20.06
CA GLN A 357 -17.17 12.43 -19.65
C GLN A 357 -16.94 13.29 -18.41
N ILE A 358 -17.46 14.51 -18.43
CA ILE A 358 -17.17 15.56 -17.44
C ILE A 358 -18.47 15.93 -16.75
N ASP A 359 -18.48 15.88 -15.42
CA ASP A 359 -19.66 16.23 -14.63
C ASP A 359 -19.77 17.74 -14.36
N GLU A 360 -20.82 18.15 -13.64
CA GLU A 360 -21.09 19.54 -13.30
C GLU A 360 -20.01 20.18 -12.40
N LYS A 361 -19.19 19.36 -11.72
CA LYS A 361 -18.08 19.80 -10.86
C LYS A 361 -16.73 19.80 -11.58
N GLY A 362 -16.69 19.37 -12.85
CA GLY A 362 -15.46 19.23 -13.61
C GLY A 362 -14.68 17.96 -13.29
N TYR A 363 -15.27 16.98 -12.60
CA TYR A 363 -14.67 15.67 -12.45
C TYR A 363 -14.78 14.88 -13.75
N VAL A 364 -13.80 14.01 -13.99
CA VAL A 364 -13.64 13.30 -15.25
C VAL A 364 -13.87 11.81 -15.03
N ALA A 365 -14.67 11.19 -15.89
CA ALA A 365 -14.70 9.75 -16.09
C ALA A 365 -13.97 9.39 -17.39
N MET A 366 -13.12 8.37 -17.34
CA MET A 366 -12.42 7.83 -18.51
C MET A 366 -13.39 7.01 -19.36
N VAL A 367 -13.46 7.30 -20.66
CA VAL A 367 -14.26 6.56 -21.63
C VAL A 367 -13.35 5.97 -22.70
N HIS A 368 -13.39 4.65 -22.86
CA HIS A 368 -12.62 3.95 -23.90
C HIS A 368 -13.43 3.86 -25.19
N ASP A 369 -12.88 4.36 -26.29
CA ASP A 369 -13.45 4.26 -27.63
C ASP A 369 -12.65 3.23 -28.43
N VAL A 370 -13.23 2.04 -28.58
CA VAL A 370 -12.58 0.81 -29.07
C VAL A 370 -12.93 0.49 -30.54
N GLY A 371 -13.14 1.53 -31.36
CA GLY A 371 -13.35 1.37 -32.78
C GLY A 371 -14.62 0.57 -33.11
N SER A 372 -14.50 -0.50 -33.91
CA SER A 372 -15.66 -1.29 -34.33
C SER A 372 -16.34 -2.08 -33.19
N LEU A 373 -15.70 -2.17 -32.01
CA LEU A 373 -16.15 -2.94 -30.85
C LEU A 373 -17.12 -2.17 -29.91
N THR A 374 -17.69 -1.05 -30.36
CA THR A 374 -18.49 -0.09 -29.57
C THR A 374 -19.64 -0.66 -28.73
N GLN A 375 -20.25 -1.79 -29.10
CA GLN A 375 -21.36 -2.39 -28.33
C GLN A 375 -20.89 -3.22 -27.11
N GLN A 376 -19.59 -3.28 -26.86
CA GLN A 376 -18.98 -4.18 -25.89
C GLN A 376 -17.94 -3.46 -25.01
N VAL A 377 -18.11 -2.20 -24.61
CA VAL A 377 -17.10 -1.55 -23.72
C VAL A 377 -17.29 -2.00 -22.26
N LYS A 378 -16.19 -2.35 -21.58
CA LYS A 378 -16.22 -2.75 -20.15
C LYS A 378 -16.90 -1.68 -19.30
N GLY A 379 -17.87 -2.08 -18.48
CA GLY A 379 -18.76 -1.15 -17.77
C GLY A 379 -18.06 0.00 -17.02
N ARG A 380 -16.88 -0.23 -16.42
CA ARG A 380 -16.14 0.80 -15.67
C ARG A 380 -15.58 1.94 -16.53
N VAL A 381 -15.34 1.71 -17.83
CA VAL A 381 -14.83 2.70 -18.80
C VAL A 381 -15.84 2.99 -19.91
N ARG A 382 -17.10 2.59 -19.69
CA ARG A 382 -18.18 2.82 -20.64
C ARG A 382 -18.81 4.19 -20.39
N ILE A 383 -19.19 4.85 -21.49
CA ILE A 383 -19.96 6.10 -21.44
C ILE A 383 -21.23 5.93 -20.60
N ASP A 384 -21.64 7.00 -19.90
CA ASP A 384 -22.85 7.10 -19.08
C ASP A 384 -22.88 6.16 -17.85
N VAL A 385 -21.77 5.47 -17.54
CA VAL A 385 -21.60 4.62 -16.34
C VAL A 385 -20.47 5.11 -15.42
N GLY A 386 -19.46 5.76 -16.01
CA GLY A 386 -18.11 5.86 -15.47
C GLY A 386 -17.98 6.42 -14.05
N THR A 387 -16.91 6.01 -13.37
CA THR A 387 -16.49 6.55 -12.08
C THR A 387 -15.77 7.87 -12.29
N TYR A 388 -16.33 8.96 -11.77
CA TYR A 388 -15.74 10.28 -11.86
C TYR A 388 -14.62 10.47 -10.83
N PHE A 389 -13.49 11.02 -11.28
CA PHE A 389 -12.36 11.40 -10.43
C PHE A 389 -11.92 12.84 -10.71
N ARG A 390 -11.38 13.49 -9.68
CA ARG A 390 -10.90 14.87 -9.77
C ARG A 390 -9.64 14.97 -10.63
N VAL A 391 -9.56 16.00 -11.47
CA VAL A 391 -8.38 16.36 -12.25
C VAL A 391 -7.99 17.82 -12.01
N PHE A 392 -6.75 18.16 -12.34
CA PHE A 392 -6.24 19.53 -12.26
C PHE A 392 -6.32 20.21 -13.63
N TRP A 393 -7.44 20.92 -13.85
CA TRP A 393 -7.66 21.74 -15.04
C TRP A 393 -6.69 22.91 -15.11
N ASP A 394 -6.18 23.16 -16.31
CA ASP A 394 -5.43 24.37 -16.62
C ASP A 394 -6.37 25.58 -16.55
N GLY A 395 -5.94 26.62 -15.84
CA GLY A 395 -6.75 27.82 -15.56
C GLY A 395 -8.05 27.58 -14.77
N ASP A 396 -8.23 26.42 -14.12
CA ASP A 396 -9.44 26.04 -13.36
C ASP A 396 -10.74 26.14 -14.17
N SER A 397 -10.64 25.93 -15.48
CA SER A 397 -11.77 26.00 -16.42
C SER A 397 -12.01 24.65 -17.09
N PHE A 398 -13.28 24.30 -17.26
CA PHE A 398 -13.70 23.02 -17.84
C PHE A 398 -15.00 23.15 -18.65
N PRO A 399 -15.27 22.24 -19.60
CA PRO A 399 -16.53 22.22 -20.35
C PRO A 399 -17.74 22.10 -19.42
N THR A 400 -18.77 22.92 -19.64
CA THR A 400 -20.02 22.84 -18.86
C THR A 400 -21.22 22.67 -19.77
N THR A 401 -22.28 22.02 -19.30
CA THR A 401 -23.52 21.90 -20.09
C THR A 401 -24.19 23.25 -20.33
N SER A 402 -23.97 24.22 -19.44
CA SER A 402 -24.52 25.58 -19.52
C SER A 402 -24.04 26.37 -20.75
N ASN A 403 -22.79 26.13 -21.18
CA ASN A 403 -22.22 26.73 -22.39
C ASN A 403 -22.29 25.77 -23.60
N GLY A 404 -23.09 24.70 -23.52
CA GLY A 404 -23.19 23.70 -24.57
C GLY A 404 -21.93 22.87 -24.75
N CYS A 405 -21.12 22.70 -23.69
CA CYS A 405 -19.79 22.10 -23.74
C CYS A 405 -18.88 22.80 -24.78
N GLU A 406 -18.95 24.13 -24.81
CA GLU A 406 -18.33 25.06 -25.79
C GLU A 406 -18.83 24.93 -27.25
N GLY A 407 -19.88 24.15 -27.53
CA GLY A 407 -20.49 24.07 -28.86
C GLY A 407 -19.55 23.59 -29.98
N SER A 408 -18.45 22.92 -29.62
CA SER A 408 -17.45 22.39 -30.56
C SER A 408 -17.88 21.01 -31.09
N SER A 409 -17.43 20.62 -32.29
CA SER A 409 -17.72 19.28 -32.83
C SER A 409 -17.04 18.14 -32.05
N SER A 410 -16.10 18.46 -31.16
CA SER A 410 -15.35 17.51 -30.34
C SER A 410 -15.91 17.34 -28.92
N CYS A 411 -16.93 18.10 -28.54
CA CYS A 411 -17.61 18.00 -27.25
C CYS A 411 -19.13 18.09 -27.42
N GLU A 412 -19.87 17.11 -26.89
CA GLU A 412 -21.33 17.09 -26.92
C GLU A 412 -21.94 17.08 -25.51
N VAL A 413 -23.10 17.73 -25.37
CA VAL A 413 -23.90 17.67 -24.14
C VAL A 413 -24.59 16.31 -24.06
N ARG A 414 -24.41 15.61 -22.93
CA ARG A 414 -25.10 14.36 -22.61
C ARG A 414 -25.71 14.43 -21.22
N GLY A 415 -27.01 14.67 -21.16
CA GLY A 415 -27.71 14.87 -19.88
C GLY A 415 -27.12 16.07 -19.14
N THR A 416 -26.59 15.83 -17.94
CA THR A 416 -25.92 16.84 -17.09
C THR A 416 -24.39 16.88 -17.30
N THR A 417 -23.86 16.13 -18.27
CA THR A 417 -22.43 15.95 -18.47
C THR A 417 -21.97 16.42 -19.85
N CYS A 418 -20.68 16.68 -20.00
CA CYS A 418 -20.03 16.94 -21.28
C CYS A 418 -19.22 15.73 -21.71
N PHE A 419 -19.48 15.20 -22.90
CA PHE A 419 -18.72 14.10 -23.49
C PHE A 419 -17.80 14.63 -24.58
N CYS A 420 -16.48 14.49 -24.37
CA CYS A 420 -15.47 15.14 -25.19
C CYS A 420 -14.40 14.17 -25.68
N SER A 421 -13.93 14.40 -26.91
CA SER A 421 -12.71 13.80 -27.43
C SER A 421 -11.48 14.34 -26.71
N THR A 422 -10.46 13.49 -26.55
CA THR A 422 -9.19 13.89 -25.93
C THR A 422 -8.00 13.66 -26.85
N THR A 423 -6.94 14.41 -26.60
CA THR A 423 -5.62 14.19 -27.21
C THR A 423 -4.55 14.51 -26.18
N VAL A 424 -3.59 13.60 -26.00
CA VAL A 424 -2.48 13.79 -25.07
C VAL A 424 -1.34 14.51 -25.80
N HIS A 425 -0.81 15.55 -25.17
CA HIS A 425 0.36 16.29 -25.62
C HIS A 425 1.45 16.18 -24.57
N THR A 426 2.66 15.83 -25.01
CA THR A 426 3.85 15.84 -24.16
C THR A 426 4.82 16.92 -24.64
N SER A 427 5.57 17.48 -23.69
CA SER A 427 6.55 18.53 -23.95
C SER A 427 7.61 18.55 -22.85
N PRO A 428 8.84 19.03 -23.12
CA PRO A 428 9.84 19.17 -22.07
C PRO A 428 9.45 20.28 -21.09
N VAL A 429 9.63 20.06 -19.79
CA VAL A 429 9.39 21.10 -18.76
C VAL A 429 10.49 22.16 -18.80
N PHE A 430 11.73 21.72 -19.00
CA PHE A 430 12.91 22.56 -19.16
C PHE A 430 13.51 22.37 -20.55
N ASP A 431 13.87 23.48 -21.19
CA ASP A 431 14.43 23.55 -22.54
C ASP A 431 15.91 23.97 -22.56
N GLY A 432 16.53 24.10 -21.38
CA GLY A 432 17.93 24.51 -21.22
C GLY A 432 18.18 26.00 -21.43
N SER A 433 17.14 26.81 -21.62
CA SER A 433 17.26 28.27 -21.80
C SER A 433 17.55 29.03 -20.50
N ALA A 434 17.25 28.43 -19.35
CA ALA A 434 17.40 29.01 -18.02
C ALA A 434 18.16 28.08 -17.07
N ILE A 435 18.79 28.68 -16.05
CA ILE A 435 19.42 27.94 -14.96
C ILE A 435 18.34 27.22 -14.16
N ILE A 436 18.48 25.91 -14.02
CA ILE A 436 17.55 25.03 -13.32
C ILE A 436 17.95 24.93 -11.85
N THR A 437 17.01 25.12 -10.93
CA THR A 437 17.25 24.96 -9.49
C THR A 437 16.60 23.70 -8.93
N LYS A 438 17.11 23.18 -7.80
CA LYS A 438 16.52 22.03 -7.10
C LYS A 438 15.04 22.27 -6.76
N GLU A 439 14.69 23.46 -6.31
CA GLU A 439 13.32 23.84 -6.00
C GLU A 439 12.40 23.77 -7.22
N GLN A 440 12.86 24.25 -8.38
CA GLN A 440 12.12 24.14 -9.63
C GLN A 440 11.91 22.69 -10.06
N LEU A 441 12.93 21.83 -9.90
CA LEU A 441 12.78 20.40 -10.18
C LEU A 441 11.68 19.77 -9.30
N LEU A 442 11.70 20.04 -7.99
CA LEU A 442 10.78 19.42 -7.04
C LEU A 442 9.33 19.93 -7.15
N THR A 443 9.14 21.15 -7.67
CA THR A 443 7.83 21.80 -7.80
C THR A 443 7.21 21.63 -9.19
N LYS A 444 8.02 21.59 -10.27
CA LYS A 444 7.52 21.51 -11.65
C LYS A 444 7.56 20.11 -12.26
N LEU A 445 8.46 19.23 -11.81
CA LEU A 445 8.51 17.86 -12.33
C LEU A 445 7.62 16.95 -11.49
N HIS A 446 6.55 16.48 -12.14
CA HIS A 446 5.57 15.61 -11.49
C HIS A 446 5.66 14.15 -11.93
N ILE A 447 6.42 13.85 -12.99
CA ILE A 447 6.57 12.50 -13.54
C ILE A 447 7.92 11.93 -13.11
N GLY A 448 7.93 10.75 -12.49
CA GLY A 448 9.16 10.04 -12.17
C GLY A 448 9.74 9.30 -13.37
N ALA A 449 11.03 9.03 -13.32
CA ALA A 449 11.77 8.25 -14.31
C ALA A 449 12.38 6.99 -13.68
N PRO A 450 12.64 5.92 -14.46
CA PRO A 450 13.49 4.83 -13.98
C PRO A 450 14.92 5.32 -13.74
N ASN A 451 15.66 4.61 -12.89
CA ASN A 451 17.08 4.87 -12.70
C ASN A 451 17.83 4.69 -14.04
N PRO A 452 18.58 5.69 -14.54
CA PRO A 452 19.37 5.59 -15.77
C PRO A 452 20.30 4.37 -15.82
N ALA A 453 20.76 3.87 -14.67
CA ALA A 453 21.62 2.70 -14.57
C ALA A 453 20.93 1.36 -14.90
N LEU A 454 19.60 1.35 -15.08
CA LEU A 454 18.85 0.16 -15.52
C LEU A 454 18.84 -0.03 -17.04
N PHE A 455 19.28 0.98 -17.80
CA PHE A 455 19.34 0.95 -19.25
C PHE A 455 20.69 0.42 -19.74
N ASP A 456 20.74 -0.02 -20.99
CA ASP A 456 21.97 -0.48 -21.64
C ASP A 456 23.07 0.59 -21.56
N GLU A 457 24.33 0.14 -21.41
CA GLU A 457 25.48 1.02 -21.39
C GLU A 457 25.51 1.91 -22.65
N GLY A 458 25.62 3.23 -22.43
CA GLY A 458 25.60 4.22 -23.52
C GLY A 458 24.20 4.69 -23.94
N PHE A 459 23.12 4.23 -23.29
CA PHE A 459 21.79 4.79 -23.51
C PHE A 459 21.59 6.13 -22.81
N TYR A 460 22.04 6.25 -21.56
CA TYR A 460 22.07 7.50 -20.80
C TYR A 460 23.50 7.91 -20.42
N PHE A 461 23.80 9.19 -20.55
CA PHE A 461 25.06 9.79 -20.17
C PHE A 461 24.83 10.83 -19.08
N ARG A 462 25.53 10.69 -17.96
CA ARG A 462 25.56 11.73 -16.93
C ARG A 462 26.25 12.96 -17.50
N CYS A 463 25.60 14.11 -17.42
CA CYS A 463 26.14 15.34 -17.93
C CYS A 463 27.32 15.82 -17.08
N THR A 464 28.42 16.17 -17.74
CA THR A 464 29.66 16.67 -17.11
C THR A 464 30.06 18.06 -17.60
N ALA A 465 29.22 18.68 -18.41
CA ALA A 465 29.45 20.02 -18.90
C ALA A 465 29.17 21.10 -17.82
N PRO A 466 29.85 22.26 -17.83
CA PRO A 466 29.62 23.30 -16.83
C PRO A 466 28.17 23.82 -16.74
N ALA A 467 27.40 23.74 -17.84
CA ALA A 467 26.01 24.21 -17.89
C ALA A 467 24.99 23.35 -17.13
N CYS A 468 25.36 22.12 -16.77
CA CYS A 468 24.45 21.12 -16.17
C CYS A 468 25.00 20.51 -14.86
N ILE A 469 26.23 20.89 -14.46
CA ILE A 469 26.81 20.45 -13.19
C ILE A 469 26.18 21.25 -12.04
N SER A 470 25.61 20.54 -11.08
CA SER A 470 25.03 21.10 -9.86
C SER A 470 25.48 20.28 -8.65
N PRO A 471 25.74 20.90 -7.48
CA PRO A 471 25.94 20.16 -6.23
C PRO A 471 24.65 19.48 -5.73
N ASP A 472 23.48 19.95 -6.19
CA ASP A 472 22.18 19.57 -5.64
C ASP A 472 21.46 18.45 -6.42
N PHE A 473 21.87 18.20 -7.67
CA PHE A 473 21.26 17.20 -8.56
C PHE A 473 22.21 16.80 -9.70
N SER A 474 21.97 15.62 -10.29
CA SER A 474 22.62 15.18 -11.53
C SER A 474 21.63 15.21 -12.70
N VAL A 475 22.13 15.45 -13.91
CA VAL A 475 21.33 15.40 -15.15
C VAL A 475 21.84 14.29 -16.05
N TYR A 476 20.93 13.54 -16.66
CA TYR A 476 21.22 12.45 -17.60
C TYR A 476 20.54 12.71 -18.93
N PHE A 477 21.31 12.62 -20.01
CA PHE A 477 20.85 12.81 -21.39
C PHE A 477 20.99 11.53 -22.20
N THR A 478 20.24 11.42 -23.29
CA THR A 478 20.34 10.31 -24.26
C THR A 478 21.53 10.47 -25.22
N GLN A 479 22.29 11.55 -25.09
CA GLN A 479 23.51 11.82 -25.86
C GLN A 479 24.60 12.43 -24.97
N VAL A 480 25.85 12.31 -25.40
CA VAL A 480 27.01 12.80 -24.64
C VAL A 480 27.05 14.34 -24.65
N VAL A 481 27.15 14.94 -23.46
CA VAL A 481 27.35 16.39 -23.28
C VAL A 481 28.45 16.61 -22.25
N ASP A 482 29.66 16.93 -22.71
CA ASP A 482 30.88 16.97 -21.87
C ASP A 482 31.64 18.32 -21.89
N LYS A 483 31.37 19.21 -22.85
CA LYS A 483 32.18 20.42 -23.09
C LYS A 483 31.40 21.70 -23.37
N ASN A 484 30.10 21.63 -23.66
CA ASN A 484 29.33 22.79 -24.12
C ASN A 484 28.67 23.54 -22.95
N ASN A 485 28.65 24.87 -23.01
CA ASN A 485 27.86 25.70 -22.08
C ASN A 485 26.39 25.85 -22.51
N ASP A 486 26.01 25.25 -23.63
CA ASP A 486 24.64 25.21 -24.14
C ASP A 486 24.18 23.75 -24.24
N ILE A 487 23.15 23.41 -23.47
CA ILE A 487 22.52 22.09 -23.45
C ILE A 487 21.18 22.05 -24.20
N SER A 488 20.76 23.14 -24.85
CA SER A 488 19.44 23.27 -25.49
C SER A 488 19.15 22.20 -26.55
N GLN A 489 20.20 21.66 -27.19
CA GLN A 489 20.09 20.59 -28.18
C GLN A 489 20.07 19.18 -27.58
N ALA A 490 20.31 19.05 -26.27
CA ALA A 490 20.39 17.77 -25.55
C ALA A 490 19.28 17.58 -24.53
N ILE A 491 18.79 18.67 -23.96
CA ILE A 491 17.68 18.63 -23.02
C ILE A 491 16.35 18.47 -23.77
N ASP A 492 15.65 17.40 -23.43
CA ASP A 492 14.42 16.95 -24.07
C ASP A 492 13.53 16.24 -23.04
N GLU A 493 12.40 15.67 -23.48
CA GLU A 493 11.47 14.92 -22.62
C GLU A 493 12.09 13.66 -22.00
N LYS A 494 13.11 13.09 -22.66
CA LYS A 494 13.84 11.90 -22.17
C LYS A 494 14.91 12.24 -21.14
N THR A 495 15.16 13.52 -20.90
CA THR A 495 16.12 13.96 -19.88
C THR A 495 15.66 13.51 -18.49
N ILE A 496 16.58 12.95 -17.71
CA ILE A 496 16.34 12.49 -16.34
C ILE A 496 17.15 13.33 -15.36
N PHE A 497 16.50 13.79 -14.31
CA PHE A 497 17.12 14.47 -13.18
C PHE A 497 17.18 13.53 -11.98
N GLU A 498 18.37 13.29 -11.45
CA GLU A 498 18.57 12.63 -10.16
C GLU A 498 18.67 13.68 -9.06
N VAL A 499 17.76 13.64 -8.10
CA VAL A 499 17.67 14.62 -7.01
C VAL A 499 17.34 13.93 -5.69
N THR A 500 17.89 14.44 -4.59
CA THR A 500 17.54 13.96 -3.24
C THR A 500 16.29 14.66 -2.73
N ASP A 501 15.30 13.87 -2.31
CA ASP A 501 14.11 14.33 -1.61
C ASP A 501 14.50 15.08 -0.32
N PRO A 502 14.12 16.37 -0.18
CA PRO A 502 14.47 17.13 1.01
C PRO A 502 13.78 16.64 2.29
N LEU A 503 12.65 15.93 2.18
CA LEU A 503 11.95 15.40 3.35
C LEU A 503 12.52 14.07 3.79
N THR A 504 12.70 13.13 2.85
CA THR A 504 13.07 11.74 3.20
C THR A 504 14.57 11.45 3.08
N GLY A 505 15.35 12.33 2.44
CA GLY A 505 16.75 12.06 2.11
C GLY A 505 16.95 10.99 1.02
N LYS A 506 15.88 10.48 0.43
CA LYS A 506 15.93 9.42 -0.59
C LYS A 506 16.23 10.01 -1.98
N THR A 507 17.05 9.31 -2.76
CA THR A 507 17.26 9.65 -4.18
C THR A 507 16.00 9.37 -5.00
N MET A 508 15.61 10.35 -5.82
CA MET A 508 14.52 10.27 -6.78
C MET A 508 15.05 10.56 -8.18
N PHE A 509 14.42 9.94 -9.18
CA PHE A 509 14.68 10.20 -10.59
C PHE A 509 13.42 10.82 -11.20
N LEU A 510 13.54 12.02 -11.75
CA LEU A 510 12.42 12.80 -12.29
C LEU A 510 12.60 12.96 -13.80
N SER A 511 11.53 12.72 -14.56
CA SER A 511 11.51 12.94 -16.00
C SER A 511 11.26 14.41 -16.31
N ASN A 512 11.95 14.95 -17.30
CA ASN A 512 11.70 16.28 -17.85
C ASN A 512 10.41 16.37 -18.70
N THR A 513 9.43 15.50 -18.47
CA THR A 513 8.21 15.44 -19.28
C THR A 513 7.04 16.14 -18.59
N ASN A 514 6.38 17.03 -19.32
CA ASN A 514 5.04 17.51 -19.02
C ASN A 514 4.03 16.74 -19.89
N SER A 515 3.02 16.11 -19.29
CA SER A 515 1.96 15.38 -20.01
C SER A 515 0.60 16.02 -19.73
N MET A 516 -0.02 16.59 -20.77
CA MET A 516 -1.29 17.29 -20.70
C MET A 516 -2.33 16.58 -21.56
N VAL A 517 -3.54 16.41 -21.03
CA VAL A 517 -4.69 15.92 -21.78
C VAL A 517 -5.47 17.12 -22.27
N SER A 518 -5.46 17.36 -23.58
CA SER A 518 -6.34 18.34 -24.22
C SER A 518 -7.74 17.77 -24.41
N VAL A 519 -8.74 18.57 -24.09
CA VAL A 519 -10.16 18.21 -24.10
C VAL A 519 -10.89 19.20 -25.01
N GLY A 520 -11.55 18.67 -26.04
CA GLY A 520 -12.23 19.50 -27.02
C GLY A 520 -11.24 20.42 -27.75
N SER A 521 -11.58 21.71 -27.86
CA SER A 521 -10.76 22.71 -28.58
C SER A 521 -10.10 23.77 -27.69
N GLY A 522 -10.29 23.72 -26.37
CA GLY A 522 -9.88 24.85 -25.51
C GLY A 522 -9.55 24.53 -24.06
N PHE A 523 -9.75 23.30 -23.59
CA PHE A 523 -9.43 22.95 -22.21
C PHE A 523 -8.33 21.91 -22.16
N SER A 524 -7.58 21.91 -21.07
CA SER A 524 -6.63 20.85 -20.80
C SER A 524 -6.49 20.60 -19.31
N PHE A 525 -6.03 19.41 -18.94
CA PHE A 525 -5.67 19.10 -17.56
C PHE A 525 -4.39 18.26 -17.52
N ARG A 526 -3.70 18.29 -16.39
CA ARG A 526 -2.49 17.48 -16.17
C ARG A 526 -2.86 16.00 -16.17
N ASN A 527 -2.24 15.21 -17.05
CA ASN A 527 -2.47 13.77 -17.18
C ASN A 527 -2.14 13.08 -15.85
N PRO A 528 -3.12 12.45 -15.17
CA PRO A 528 -2.90 11.89 -13.85
C PRO A 528 -2.23 10.50 -13.90
N PRO A 529 -1.35 10.17 -12.93
CA PRO A 529 -0.85 8.82 -12.76
C PRO A 529 -1.91 7.91 -12.10
N MET A 530 -1.82 6.61 -12.38
CA MET A 530 -2.58 5.56 -11.70
C MET A 530 -1.71 4.31 -11.51
N PHE A 531 -1.83 3.67 -10.34
CA PHE A 531 -1.12 2.41 -10.06
C PHE A 531 -1.84 1.23 -10.70
N ASN A 532 -3.16 1.19 -10.55
CA ASN A 532 -3.98 0.07 -10.96
C ASN A 532 -4.43 0.23 -12.41
N SER A 533 -4.07 -0.70 -13.29
CA SER A 533 -4.58 -0.71 -14.66
C SER A 533 -6.07 -1.04 -14.68
N PRO A 534 -6.91 -0.33 -15.46
CA PRO A 534 -8.29 -0.75 -15.68
C PRO A 534 -8.42 -2.12 -16.36
N VAL A 535 -7.40 -2.54 -17.13
CA VAL A 535 -7.39 -3.77 -17.92
C VAL A 535 -6.84 -4.95 -17.12
N ASP A 536 -5.68 -4.78 -16.49
CA ASP A 536 -5.01 -5.86 -15.74
C ASP A 536 -4.64 -5.45 -14.31
N GLN A 537 -5.56 -5.71 -13.38
CA GLN A 537 -5.40 -5.36 -11.98
C GLN A 537 -4.59 -6.42 -11.23
N THR A 538 -3.54 -5.99 -10.52
CA THR A 538 -2.70 -6.86 -9.68
C THR A 538 -2.80 -6.44 -8.20
N GLN A 539 -2.61 -7.40 -7.29
CA GLN A 539 -2.70 -7.11 -5.84
C GLN A 539 -1.51 -6.26 -5.40
N ARG A 540 -0.35 -6.48 -6.03
CA ARG A 540 0.87 -5.68 -5.90
C ARG A 540 0.63 -4.21 -6.20
N ASP A 541 -0.09 -3.89 -7.27
CA ASP A 541 -0.36 -2.50 -7.64
C ASP A 541 -1.34 -1.81 -6.69
N ALA A 542 -2.32 -2.56 -6.18
CA ALA A 542 -3.25 -2.08 -5.15
C ALA A 542 -2.53 -1.80 -3.81
N LEU A 543 -1.59 -2.67 -3.43
CA LEU A 543 -0.73 -2.46 -2.26
C LEU A 543 0.20 -1.26 -2.47
N ALA A 544 0.83 -1.15 -3.64
CA ALA A 544 1.69 -0.01 -3.97
C ALA A 544 0.94 1.33 -3.94
N GLU A 545 -0.31 1.36 -4.42
CA GLU A 545 -1.18 2.54 -4.28
C GLU A 545 -1.48 2.85 -2.81
N THR A 546 -1.76 1.82 -2.00
CA THR A 546 -2.03 1.97 -0.57
C THR A 546 -0.80 2.52 0.16
N ASP A 547 0.39 1.99 -0.13
CA ASP A 547 1.65 2.49 0.40
C ASP A 547 1.91 3.94 -0.03
N ALA A 548 1.64 4.28 -1.29
CA ALA A 548 1.78 5.65 -1.78
C ALA A 548 0.82 6.62 -1.06
N VAL A 549 -0.41 6.19 -0.77
CA VAL A 549 -1.36 6.96 0.05
C VAL A 549 -0.87 7.13 1.48
N LEU A 550 -0.36 6.07 2.11
CA LEU A 550 0.21 6.13 3.45
C LEU A 550 1.42 7.05 3.52
N HIS A 551 2.32 6.97 2.54
CA HIS A 551 3.44 7.89 2.42
C HIS A 551 2.98 9.34 2.25
N HIS A 552 1.95 9.59 1.45
CA HIS A 552 1.36 10.93 1.30
C HIS A 552 0.85 11.47 2.64
N TYR A 553 0.20 10.65 3.47
CA TYR A 553 -0.21 11.06 4.82
C TYR A 553 1.00 11.37 5.71
N VAL A 554 1.96 10.45 5.80
CA VAL A 554 3.09 10.59 6.72
C VAL A 554 3.92 11.84 6.40
N GLN A 555 4.08 12.14 5.11
CA GLN A 555 4.89 13.26 4.62
C GLN A 555 4.13 14.59 4.57
N HIS A 556 2.83 14.60 4.85
CA HIS A 556 2.05 15.83 4.92
C HIS A 556 2.60 16.75 6.03
N SER A 557 2.68 18.06 5.76
CA SER A 557 3.25 19.05 6.70
C SER A 557 2.62 18.99 8.09
N ASN A 558 1.31 18.70 8.15
CA ASN A 558 0.56 18.64 9.39
C ASN A 558 0.83 17.41 10.26
N THR A 559 1.43 16.35 9.70
CA THR A 559 1.57 15.07 10.40
C THR A 559 2.54 15.16 11.57
N ALA A 560 3.70 15.78 11.37
CA ALA A 560 4.71 15.93 12.41
C ALA A 560 4.18 16.67 13.65
N PRO A 561 3.63 17.90 13.55
CA PRO A 561 3.08 18.59 14.72
C PRO A 561 1.88 17.84 15.32
N PHE A 562 1.00 17.25 14.49
CA PHE A 562 -0.15 16.50 15.00
C PHE A 562 0.29 15.28 15.83
N ILE A 563 1.20 14.46 15.32
CA ILE A 563 1.71 13.28 16.03
C ILE A 563 2.50 13.69 17.27
N ALA A 564 3.34 14.74 17.18
CA ALA A 564 4.06 15.28 18.33
C ALA A 564 3.10 15.67 19.47
N THR A 565 2.07 16.45 19.18
CA THR A 565 1.06 16.83 20.19
C THR A 565 0.40 15.59 20.81
N ARG A 566 -0.06 14.63 20.00
CA ARG A 566 -0.75 13.43 20.52
C ARG A 566 0.18 12.54 21.35
N LEU A 567 1.43 12.34 20.93
CA LEU A 567 2.41 11.57 21.70
C LEU A 567 2.69 12.23 23.05
N ILE A 568 2.88 13.55 23.09
CA ILE A 568 3.10 14.25 24.35
C ILE A 568 1.87 14.14 25.27
N GLN A 569 0.66 14.30 24.72
CA GLN A 569 -0.60 14.11 25.46
C GLN A 569 -0.71 12.73 26.09
N HIS A 570 -0.36 11.68 25.35
CA HIS A 570 -0.46 10.30 25.82
C HIS A 570 0.70 9.87 26.73
N LEU A 571 1.84 10.56 26.72
CA LEU A 571 3.04 10.11 27.44
C LEU A 571 3.39 10.99 28.65
N VAL A 572 3.21 12.31 28.55
CA VAL A 572 3.74 13.28 29.52
C VAL A 572 2.65 14.18 30.08
N THR A 573 2.06 15.06 29.26
CA THR A 573 1.11 16.08 29.74
C THR A 573 0.02 16.38 28.72
N SER A 574 -1.21 16.60 29.20
CA SER A 574 -2.37 16.90 28.35
C SER A 574 -2.27 18.27 27.65
N ASN A 575 -1.48 19.21 28.18
CA ASN A 575 -1.41 20.60 27.72
C ASN A 575 0.05 21.05 27.47
N PRO A 576 0.73 20.50 26.45
CA PRO A 576 2.12 20.86 26.17
C PRO A 576 2.27 22.28 25.64
N SER A 577 3.41 22.93 25.92
CA SER A 577 3.71 24.22 25.31
C SER A 577 4.02 24.11 23.80
N PRO A 578 3.82 25.19 23.01
CA PRO A 578 4.15 25.19 21.59
C PRO A 578 5.63 24.87 21.30
N ARG A 579 6.55 25.33 22.15
CA ARG A 579 7.98 25.03 22.02
C ARG A 579 8.21 23.51 22.08
N TYR A 580 7.63 22.86 23.10
CA TYR A 580 7.81 21.43 23.30
C TYR A 580 7.24 20.61 22.13
N VAL A 581 6.07 20.99 21.61
CA VAL A 581 5.53 20.39 20.37
C VAL A 581 6.48 20.61 19.19
N GLY A 582 7.02 21.82 19.04
CA GLY A 582 7.98 22.18 17.98
C GLY A 582 9.22 21.29 17.98
N ASP A 583 9.83 21.09 19.14
CA ASP A 583 11.06 20.31 19.30
C ASP A 583 10.82 18.81 18.97
N VAL A 584 9.71 18.24 19.45
CA VAL A 584 9.32 16.85 19.14
C VAL A 584 8.96 16.69 17.66
N ALA A 585 8.24 17.64 17.09
CA ALA A 585 7.90 17.62 15.68
C ALA A 585 9.14 17.78 14.79
N GLU A 586 10.15 18.55 15.21
CA GLU A 586 11.43 18.65 14.51
C GLU A 586 12.17 17.31 14.55
N ALA A 587 12.28 16.68 15.71
CA ALA A 587 12.87 15.35 15.87
C ALA A 587 12.20 14.29 14.97
N PHE A 588 10.86 14.34 14.85
CA PHE A 588 10.13 13.47 13.93
C PHE A 588 10.53 13.72 12.47
N ARG A 589 10.69 14.98 12.05
CA ARG A 589 11.01 15.32 10.65
C ARG A 589 12.46 15.04 10.29
N THR A 590 13.40 15.39 11.16
CA THR A 590 14.84 15.19 10.94
C THR A 590 15.27 13.75 11.19
N GLY A 591 14.49 13.02 12.00
CA GLY A 591 14.83 11.69 12.48
C GLY A 591 15.98 11.68 13.47
N THR A 592 16.29 12.82 14.10
CA THR A 592 17.38 12.96 15.06
C THR A 592 16.97 13.82 16.26
N TYR A 593 17.41 13.42 17.44
CA TYR A 593 17.27 14.22 18.67
C TYR A 593 18.55 14.11 19.51
N SER A 594 18.94 15.18 20.19
CA SER A 594 20.08 15.15 21.13
C SER A 594 19.75 15.90 22.41
N ASP A 595 20.05 15.27 23.55
CA ASP A 595 19.96 15.86 24.90
C ASP A 595 21.27 16.56 25.32
N GLY A 596 22.19 16.79 24.37
CA GLY A 596 23.52 17.34 24.60
C GLY A 596 24.59 16.32 25.02
N VAL A 597 24.20 15.07 25.34
CA VAL A 597 25.12 13.98 25.71
C VAL A 597 25.00 12.82 24.73
N ASN A 598 23.77 12.41 24.44
CA ASN A 598 23.40 11.32 23.56
C ASN A 598 22.75 11.88 22.29
N THR A 599 22.78 11.08 21.22
CA THR A 599 22.04 11.36 19.98
C THR A 599 21.23 10.11 19.65
N PHE A 600 19.95 10.33 19.33
CA PHE A 600 18.96 9.29 19.08
C PHE A 600 18.47 9.36 17.63
N GLY A 601 18.08 8.20 17.09
CA GLY A 601 17.45 8.07 15.78
C GLY A 601 18.41 7.84 14.61
N THR A 602 17.82 7.57 13.46
CA THR A 602 18.50 7.13 12.24
C THR A 602 18.75 8.25 11.22
N GLY A 603 18.24 9.46 11.47
CA GLY A 603 18.26 10.55 10.49
C GLY A 603 17.26 10.39 9.35
N THR A 604 16.22 9.57 9.56
CA THR A 604 15.15 9.36 8.59
C THR A 604 13.85 10.00 9.06
N TYR A 605 13.10 10.58 8.14
CA TYR A 605 11.81 11.19 8.45
C TYR A 605 10.85 10.17 9.07
N GLY A 606 10.22 10.54 10.18
CA GLY A 606 9.29 9.70 10.93
C GLY A 606 9.95 8.75 11.92
N ASP A 607 11.21 8.99 12.30
CA ASP A 607 11.93 8.15 13.25
C ASP A 607 11.31 8.21 14.66
N LEU A 608 10.74 7.10 15.11
CA LEU A 608 10.11 7.01 16.43
C LEU A 608 11.11 6.99 17.59
N GLU A 609 12.35 6.57 17.39
CA GLU A 609 13.37 6.62 18.44
C GLU A 609 13.71 8.07 18.78
N ALA A 610 14.03 8.89 17.76
CA ALA A 610 14.28 10.32 17.93
C ALA A 610 13.05 11.03 18.51
N THR A 611 11.86 10.73 17.98
CA THR A 611 10.61 11.38 18.41
C THR A 611 10.28 11.07 19.88
N VAL A 612 10.34 9.79 20.29
CA VAL A 612 10.04 9.39 21.67
C VAL A 612 11.12 9.87 22.63
N ALA A 613 12.39 9.88 22.21
CA ALA A 613 13.46 10.49 22.99
C ALA A 613 13.19 11.98 23.24
N ALA A 614 12.80 12.73 22.20
CA ALA A 614 12.44 14.14 22.32
C ALA A 614 11.29 14.35 23.31
N VAL A 615 10.26 13.49 23.30
CA VAL A 615 9.17 13.55 24.27
C VAL A 615 9.69 13.41 25.72
N PHE A 616 10.43 12.36 26.03
CA PHE A 616 10.79 12.13 27.45
C PHE A 616 11.97 12.96 27.95
N LEU A 617 12.83 13.44 27.05
CA LEU A 617 14.06 14.14 27.41
C LEU A 617 13.98 15.65 27.25
N ASP A 618 12.85 16.19 26.79
CA ASP A 618 12.63 17.63 26.76
C ASP A 618 12.62 18.24 28.17
N ASP A 619 13.08 19.48 28.28
CA ASP A 619 13.18 20.22 29.54
C ASP A 619 11.82 20.37 30.25
N GLU A 620 10.73 20.52 29.49
CA GLU A 620 9.36 20.63 30.02
C GLU A 620 8.91 19.33 30.67
N ALA A 621 9.21 18.18 30.04
CA ALA A 621 8.85 16.86 30.55
C ALA A 621 9.59 16.50 31.85
N ARG A 622 10.76 17.10 32.09
CA ARG A 622 11.66 16.79 33.22
C ARG A 622 11.69 17.87 34.30
N SER A 623 10.87 18.90 34.15
CA SER A 623 10.90 20.07 35.03
C SER A 623 10.24 19.80 36.38
N THR A 624 11.04 19.77 37.44
CA THR A 624 10.52 19.66 38.82
C THR A 624 9.72 20.88 39.26
N THR A 625 9.89 22.02 38.59
CA THR A 625 9.04 23.21 38.84
C THR A 625 7.63 23.03 38.27
N LEU A 626 7.49 22.31 37.15
CA LEU A 626 6.19 22.02 36.56
C LEU A 626 5.45 20.90 37.31
N ASP A 627 6.16 20.01 38.01
CA ASP A 627 5.53 19.03 38.91
C ASP A 627 4.66 19.68 40.01
N ALA A 628 4.97 20.93 40.40
CA ALA A 628 4.18 21.68 41.37
C ALA A 628 3.02 22.46 40.74
N ASP A 629 2.95 22.54 39.41
CA ASP A 629 1.88 23.21 38.69
C ASP A 629 0.66 22.29 38.59
N VAL A 630 -0.47 22.75 39.13
CA VAL A 630 -1.75 22.01 39.12
C VAL A 630 -2.34 21.83 37.72
N THR A 631 -1.83 22.57 36.72
CA THR A 631 -2.24 22.48 35.31
C THR A 631 -1.34 21.56 34.48
N HIS A 632 -0.20 21.12 35.03
CA HIS A 632 0.75 20.26 34.36
C HIS A 632 0.53 18.77 34.67
N GLY A 633 0.93 17.91 33.73
CA GLY A 633 0.72 16.46 33.79
C GLY A 633 -0.54 16.01 33.04
N ARG A 634 -1.00 14.80 33.34
CA ARG A 634 -2.18 14.18 32.71
C ARG A 634 -2.89 13.22 33.66
N ALA A 635 -4.17 12.97 33.37
CA ALA A 635 -4.90 11.90 34.03
C ALA A 635 -4.44 10.53 33.51
N ARG A 636 -4.19 9.57 34.41
CA ARG A 636 -3.83 8.20 33.98
C ARG A 636 -5.08 7.42 33.55
N GLU A 637 -5.01 6.82 32.37
CA GLU A 637 -6.08 5.99 31.79
C GLU A 637 -6.43 4.77 32.68
N PRO A 638 -7.71 4.35 32.77
CA PRO A 638 -8.13 3.23 33.60
C PRO A 638 -7.39 1.91 33.30
N LEU A 639 -7.21 1.57 32.02
CA LEU A 639 -6.50 0.35 31.63
C LEU A 639 -5.01 0.42 32.03
N LEU A 640 -4.37 1.57 31.88
CA LEU A 640 -2.98 1.77 32.30
C LEU A 640 -2.80 1.67 33.82
N LYS A 641 -3.78 2.12 34.61
CA LYS A 641 -3.77 1.91 36.08
C LYS A 641 -3.81 0.42 36.42
N LEU A 642 -4.63 -0.36 35.73
CA LEU A 642 -4.74 -1.80 35.94
C LEU A 642 -3.45 -2.54 35.54
N ILE A 643 -2.90 -2.22 34.35
CA ILE A 643 -1.62 -2.80 33.89
C ILE A 643 -0.48 -2.42 34.84
N HIS A 644 -0.44 -1.18 35.31
CA HIS A 644 0.53 -0.74 36.32
C HIS A 644 0.44 -1.58 37.59
N PHE A 645 -0.77 -1.81 38.10
CA PHE A 645 -0.98 -2.69 39.26
C PHE A 645 -0.50 -4.13 38.99
N PHE A 646 -0.85 -4.71 37.83
CA PHE A 646 -0.40 -6.07 37.48
C PHE A 646 1.12 -6.19 37.43
N ARG A 647 1.80 -5.18 36.89
CA ARG A 647 3.26 -5.14 36.85
C ARG A 647 3.87 -4.97 38.24
N ALA A 648 3.36 -4.01 39.02
CA ALA A 648 3.85 -3.72 40.36
C ALA A 648 3.65 -4.90 41.33
N MET A 649 2.53 -5.62 41.19
CA MET A 649 2.18 -6.76 42.03
C MET A 649 2.70 -8.10 41.49
N GLU A 650 3.51 -8.08 40.43
CA GLU A 650 4.12 -9.25 39.78
C GLU A 650 3.08 -10.33 39.43
N LEU A 651 2.08 -9.97 38.63
CA LEU A 651 1.11 -10.92 38.11
C LEU A 651 1.83 -12.04 37.34
N ASP A 652 1.64 -13.28 37.80
CA ASP A 652 2.24 -14.47 37.19
C ASP A 652 1.26 -15.64 37.25
N THR A 653 1.49 -16.68 36.45
CA THR A 653 0.71 -17.92 36.52
C THR A 653 1.25 -18.84 37.62
N GLU A 654 0.43 -19.78 38.08
CA GLU A 654 0.88 -20.77 39.08
C GLU A 654 2.05 -21.61 38.57
N ASP A 655 2.07 -21.94 37.27
CA ASP A 655 3.10 -22.76 36.61
C ASP A 655 4.28 -21.97 36.00
N ARG A 656 4.32 -20.64 36.18
CA ARG A 656 5.33 -19.73 35.60
C ARG A 656 5.45 -19.77 34.08
N ARG A 657 4.43 -20.29 33.38
CA ARG A 657 4.38 -20.20 31.93
C ARG A 657 3.89 -18.81 31.55
N SER A 658 4.54 -18.18 30.57
CA SER A 658 4.01 -16.97 29.97
C SER A 658 2.69 -17.30 29.28
N ARG A 659 1.61 -16.70 29.76
CA ARG A 659 0.26 -16.90 29.24
C ARG A 659 -0.37 -15.54 28.99
N GLU A 660 -1.11 -15.42 27.90
CA GLU A 660 -1.87 -14.21 27.60
C GLU A 660 -3.03 -14.07 28.59
N VAL A 661 -3.30 -12.83 29.01
CA VAL A 661 -4.40 -12.48 29.93
C VAL A 661 -5.44 -11.73 29.11
N ASP A 662 -6.64 -12.29 29.06
CA ASP A 662 -7.79 -11.66 28.41
C ASP A 662 -8.79 -11.14 29.46
N LEU A 663 -9.22 -9.89 29.30
CA LEU A 663 -10.14 -9.17 30.20
C LEU A 663 -11.35 -8.70 29.40
N ILE A 664 -12.24 -9.65 29.09
CA ILE A 664 -13.42 -9.43 28.25
C ILE A 664 -14.43 -8.50 28.95
N TYR A 665 -15.05 -7.61 28.18
CA TYR A 665 -16.05 -6.63 28.66
C TYR A 665 -15.50 -5.59 29.63
N LEU A 666 -14.18 -5.44 29.68
CA LEU A 666 -13.52 -4.43 30.50
C LEU A 666 -13.96 -3.01 30.09
N LYS A 667 -14.30 -2.80 28.81
CA LYS A 667 -14.83 -1.52 28.32
C LYS A 667 -16.11 -1.12 29.04
N ASP A 668 -17.00 -2.05 29.34
CA ASP A 668 -18.26 -1.76 30.02
C ASP A 668 -18.04 -1.45 31.51
N LYS A 669 -16.98 -2.02 32.09
CA LYS A 669 -16.61 -1.84 33.50
C LYS A 669 -15.83 -0.55 33.76
N ILE A 670 -14.86 -0.21 32.90
CA ILE A 670 -13.92 0.91 33.14
C ILE A 670 -13.75 1.85 31.94
N GLY A 671 -14.47 1.63 30.84
CA GLY A 671 -14.43 2.47 29.64
C GLY A 671 -13.34 2.14 28.63
N GLN A 672 -12.45 1.17 28.91
CA GLN A 672 -11.35 0.76 28.03
C GLN A 672 -11.11 -0.75 28.05
N GLU A 673 -10.67 -1.27 26.91
CA GLU A 673 -10.36 -2.69 26.71
C GLU A 673 -9.37 -2.84 25.53
N SER A 674 -8.54 -3.87 25.54
CA SER A 674 -7.56 -4.07 24.46
C SER A 674 -8.28 -4.33 23.12
N HIS A 675 -7.80 -3.70 22.04
CA HIS A 675 -8.34 -3.85 20.68
C HIS A 675 -9.84 -3.51 20.50
N TYR A 676 -10.49 -2.87 21.48
CA TYR A 676 -11.93 -2.64 21.48
C TYR A 676 -12.31 -1.16 21.55
N ALA A 677 -11.61 -0.34 20.75
CA ALA A 677 -11.90 1.09 20.63
C ALA A 677 -13.32 1.31 20.09
N PRO A 678 -14.16 2.15 20.72
CA PRO A 678 -15.56 2.32 20.31
C PRO A 678 -15.74 3.03 18.98
N SER A 679 -14.71 3.72 18.49
CA SER A 679 -14.74 4.47 17.24
C SER A 679 -13.32 4.68 16.70
N VAL A 680 -13.22 5.20 15.48
CA VAL A 680 -11.97 5.67 14.87
C VAL A 680 -11.29 6.81 15.64
N PHE A 681 -11.98 7.40 16.63
CA PHE A 681 -11.46 8.45 17.51
C PHE A 681 -10.92 7.91 18.84
N SER A 682 -10.61 6.61 18.90
CA SER A 682 -10.16 5.96 20.13
C SER A 682 -11.24 5.94 21.24
N PHE A 683 -10.82 5.77 22.50
CA PHE A 683 -11.69 5.69 23.68
C PHE A 683 -12.13 7.06 24.20
N PHE A 684 -11.40 8.12 23.86
CA PHE A 684 -11.65 9.49 24.30
C PHE A 684 -11.12 10.50 23.26
N LEU A 685 -11.72 11.68 23.25
CA LEU A 685 -11.32 12.80 22.41
C LEU A 685 -10.12 13.51 23.04
N ALA A 686 -9.10 13.76 22.23
CA ALA A 686 -7.88 14.37 22.71
C ALA A 686 -7.97 15.90 22.89
N GLU A 687 -9.14 16.47 22.61
CA GLU A 687 -9.55 17.85 22.93
C GLU A 687 -10.67 17.90 23.99
N TYR A 688 -10.95 16.79 24.68
CA TYR A 688 -11.99 16.77 25.71
C TYR A 688 -11.65 17.72 26.87
N GLN A 689 -12.62 18.59 27.20
CA GLN A 689 -12.56 19.53 28.31
C GLN A 689 -13.66 19.19 29.32
N PRO A 690 -13.33 18.63 30.50
CA PRO A 690 -14.32 18.41 31.55
C PRO A 690 -14.82 19.76 32.10
N ILE A 691 -16.12 19.82 32.38
CA ILE A 691 -16.76 21.00 32.98
C ILE A 691 -16.13 21.30 34.34
N GLY A 692 -15.81 22.58 34.59
CA GLY A 692 -15.20 23.05 35.83
C GLY A 692 -13.85 23.72 35.57
N PRO A 693 -12.89 23.65 36.53
CA PRO A 693 -11.65 24.43 36.48
C PRO A 693 -10.82 24.24 35.20
N VAL A 694 -10.85 23.05 34.60
CA VAL A 694 -10.12 22.74 33.36
C VAL A 694 -10.70 23.53 32.19
N LEU A 695 -12.03 23.51 32.01
CA LEU A 695 -12.72 24.30 31.00
C LEU A 695 -12.58 25.81 31.24
N ASP A 696 -12.67 26.26 32.51
CA ASP A 696 -12.56 27.68 32.88
C ASP A 696 -11.18 28.26 32.51
N MET A 697 -10.13 27.42 32.50
CA MET A 697 -8.77 27.77 32.09
C MET A 697 -8.48 27.48 30.61
N ASN A 698 -9.47 27.00 29.86
CA ASN A 698 -9.33 26.56 28.46
C ASN A 698 -8.25 25.48 28.26
N LEU A 699 -8.10 24.57 29.21
CA LEU A 699 -7.20 23.42 29.16
C LEU A 699 -7.96 22.17 28.70
N VAL A 700 -7.24 21.13 28.27
CA VAL A 700 -7.79 19.82 27.93
C VAL A 700 -7.37 18.76 28.95
N ALA A 701 -8.22 17.75 29.15
CA ALA A 701 -7.93 16.57 29.97
C ALA A 701 -8.57 15.33 29.31
N PRO A 702 -7.96 14.80 28.23
CA PRO A 702 -8.55 13.76 27.37
C PRO A 702 -9.09 12.54 28.13
N GLU A 703 -8.26 11.96 28.98
CA GLU A 703 -8.56 10.72 29.71
C GLU A 703 -9.72 10.88 30.69
N ALA A 704 -10.01 12.12 31.13
CA ALA A 704 -11.12 12.40 32.04
C ALA A 704 -12.49 12.10 31.42
N GLN A 705 -12.59 11.99 30.09
CA GLN A 705 -13.82 11.56 29.42
C GLN A 705 -14.26 10.15 29.84
N LEU A 706 -13.32 9.30 30.28
CA LEU A 706 -13.60 7.96 30.76
C LEU A 706 -14.03 7.93 32.23
N PHE A 707 -13.86 9.02 32.98
CA PHE A 707 -14.10 9.07 34.42
C PHE A 707 -15.55 9.42 34.74
N ASP A 708 -16.51 8.78 34.05
CA ASP A 708 -17.90 8.86 34.47
C ASP A 708 -18.15 8.00 35.72
N ALA A 709 -19.21 8.35 36.47
CA ALA A 709 -19.46 7.74 37.78
C ALA A 709 -19.63 6.20 37.72
N PRO A 710 -20.37 5.62 36.76
CA PRO A 710 -20.45 4.16 36.61
C PRO A 710 -19.10 3.49 36.42
N LYS A 711 -18.25 4.01 35.52
CA LYS A 711 -16.92 3.42 35.24
C LYS A 711 -15.96 3.57 36.41
N LEU A 712 -16.01 4.69 37.12
CA LEU A 712 -15.20 4.89 38.33
C LEU A 712 -15.60 3.88 39.43
N ILE A 713 -16.90 3.67 39.63
CA ILE A 713 -17.39 2.65 40.58
C ILE A 713 -16.97 1.25 40.13
N GLY A 714 -17.08 0.94 38.83
CA GLY A 714 -16.63 -0.33 38.26
C GLY A 714 -15.14 -0.57 38.46
N PHE A 715 -14.30 0.44 38.22
CA PHE A 715 -12.87 0.38 38.49
C PHE A 715 -12.56 0.16 39.97
N LEU A 716 -13.20 0.90 40.88
CA LEU A 716 -13.00 0.75 42.32
C LEU A 716 -13.43 -0.63 42.82
N ASN A 717 -14.57 -1.14 42.35
CA ASN A 717 -15.03 -2.49 42.65
C ASN A 717 -14.02 -3.54 42.18
N GLY A 718 -13.53 -3.43 40.94
CA GLY A 718 -12.55 -4.35 40.39
C GLY A 718 -11.24 -4.34 41.17
N MET A 719 -10.70 -3.15 41.48
CA MET A 719 -9.48 -2.99 42.27
C MET A 719 -9.64 -3.55 43.69
N ALA A 720 -10.80 -3.36 44.33
CA ALA A 720 -11.07 -3.90 45.66
C ALA A 720 -11.18 -5.43 45.66
N ASN A 721 -11.61 -6.04 44.54
CA ASN A 721 -11.75 -7.49 44.41
C ASN A 721 -10.42 -8.20 44.09
N LEU A 722 -9.48 -7.54 43.41
CA LEU A 722 -8.20 -8.12 42.97
C LEU A 722 -7.43 -8.86 44.08
N PRO A 723 -7.25 -8.31 45.32
CA PRO A 723 -6.50 -9.00 46.37
C PRO A 723 -7.15 -10.29 46.87
N PHE A 724 -8.48 -10.40 46.79
CA PHE A 724 -9.22 -11.54 47.33
C PHE A 724 -9.49 -12.62 46.29
N TYR A 725 -9.77 -12.21 45.06
CA TYR A 725 -10.29 -13.08 44.00
C TYR A 725 -9.42 -13.10 42.74
N GLY A 726 -8.31 -12.35 42.73
CA GLY A 726 -7.48 -12.18 41.53
C GLY A 726 -8.28 -11.51 40.41
N ILE A 727 -7.97 -11.86 39.16
CA ILE A 727 -8.64 -11.29 37.98
C ILE A 727 -10.06 -11.85 37.75
N ALA A 728 -10.60 -12.69 38.63
CA ALA A 728 -11.90 -13.32 38.46
C ALA A 728 -13.07 -12.33 38.68
N ASP A 729 -14.22 -12.64 38.06
CA ASP A 729 -15.44 -11.83 38.19
C ASP A 729 -16.32 -12.28 39.37
N CYS A 730 -15.79 -12.17 40.60
CA CYS A 730 -16.53 -12.52 41.81
C CYS A 730 -17.46 -11.39 42.31
N GLU A 731 -18.35 -11.73 43.24
CA GLU A 731 -19.32 -10.81 43.87
C GLU A 731 -20.29 -10.11 42.90
N ASP A 732 -21.02 -10.86 42.08
CA ASP A 732 -22.04 -10.34 41.16
C ASP A 732 -21.51 -9.38 40.09
N GLY A 733 -20.35 -9.67 39.48
CA GLY A 733 -19.83 -8.90 38.35
C GLY A 733 -18.92 -7.74 38.71
N LYS A 734 -18.42 -7.72 39.96
CA LYS A 734 -17.59 -6.63 40.50
C LYS A 734 -16.09 -6.79 40.23
N GLY A 735 -15.64 -7.91 39.68
CA GLY A 735 -14.23 -8.13 39.31
C GLY A 735 -13.90 -7.61 37.91
N PHE A 736 -12.65 -7.77 37.47
CA PHE A 736 -12.23 -7.37 36.11
C PHE A 736 -12.40 -8.46 35.05
N GLY A 737 -12.59 -9.71 35.45
CA GLY A 737 -12.77 -10.84 34.53
C GLY A 737 -14.18 -10.95 33.94
N PRO A 738 -14.41 -11.95 33.08
CA PRO A 738 -15.72 -12.27 32.50
C PRO A 738 -16.66 -13.08 33.41
N PHE A 739 -17.96 -12.99 33.14
CA PHE A 739 -19.04 -13.64 33.90
C PHE A 739 -19.16 -15.14 33.53
N PHE A 740 -18.91 -16.03 34.50
CA PHE A 740 -19.33 -17.44 34.60
C PHE A 740 -19.01 -18.47 33.49
N PHE A 741 -18.55 -18.13 32.27
CA PHE A 741 -18.40 -19.10 31.16
C PHE A 741 -17.04 -19.17 30.45
N SER A 742 -16.12 -18.25 30.69
CA SER A 742 -14.85 -18.26 29.96
C SER A 742 -13.95 -19.41 30.44
N ARG A 743 -13.78 -20.43 29.62
CA ARG A 743 -12.56 -21.25 29.68
C ARG A 743 -11.41 -20.29 29.40
N PHE A 744 -10.48 -20.11 30.35
CA PHE A 744 -9.17 -19.57 30.03
C PHE A 744 -8.44 -20.60 29.15
N LYS A 745 -8.81 -20.69 27.87
CA LYS A 745 -8.08 -21.51 26.89
C LYS A 745 -6.83 -20.75 26.51
N ILE A 746 -5.84 -20.86 27.39
CA ILE A 746 -4.46 -20.66 27.00
C ILE A 746 -4.14 -21.78 26.02
N THR A 747 -3.68 -21.44 24.83
CA THR A 747 -3.23 -22.37 23.79
C THR A 747 -2.12 -23.28 24.37
N ASP A 748 -2.52 -24.45 24.89
CA ASP A 748 -2.00 -25.77 24.51
C ASP A 748 -2.61 -26.92 25.32
N HIS A 749 -3.32 -26.71 26.43
CA HIS A 749 -4.18 -27.73 27.03
C HIS A 749 -5.16 -27.08 28.03
N PRO A 750 -6.47 -27.35 27.93
CA PRO A 750 -7.43 -26.88 28.92
C PRO A 750 -7.24 -27.69 30.20
N ASP A 751 -6.84 -27.06 31.29
CA ASP A 751 -7.33 -27.54 32.57
C ASP A 751 -8.85 -27.27 32.53
N GLU A 752 -9.65 -28.32 32.27
CA GLU A 752 -11.12 -28.27 32.09
C GLU A 752 -11.89 -27.88 33.37
N ARG A 753 -11.31 -27.05 34.25
CA ARG A 753 -11.84 -26.72 35.56
C ARG A 753 -12.51 -25.37 35.53
N TRP A 754 -13.81 -25.37 35.86
CA TRP A 754 -14.65 -24.20 36.01
C TRP A 754 -14.23 -23.43 37.26
N TYR A 755 -14.03 -22.12 37.13
CA TYR A 755 -13.85 -21.24 38.29
C TYR A 755 -15.24 -20.90 38.85
N GLN A 756 -15.53 -21.31 40.09
CA GLN A 756 -16.77 -20.94 40.80
C GLN A 756 -16.41 -20.06 41.99
N CYS A 757 -16.76 -18.78 41.93
CA CYS A 757 -16.79 -17.91 43.10
C CYS A 757 -17.92 -18.41 44.02
N HIS A 758 -17.62 -19.06 45.14
CA HIS A 758 -18.66 -19.42 46.11
C HIS A 758 -19.14 -18.17 46.86
N GLU A 759 -20.46 -18.04 47.04
CA GLU A 759 -21.18 -16.97 47.77
C GLU A 759 -20.80 -16.82 49.27
N ALA A 760 -19.73 -17.44 49.75
CA ALA A 760 -19.38 -17.44 51.17
C ALA A 760 -17.87 -17.51 51.43
N GLY A 761 -17.07 -16.63 50.82
CA GLY A 761 -15.74 -16.25 51.30
C GLY A 761 -14.68 -17.35 51.46
N SER A 762 -14.94 -18.59 51.02
CA SER A 762 -13.95 -19.66 50.97
C SER A 762 -13.71 -20.05 49.51
N LEU A 763 -12.46 -19.90 49.08
CA LEU A 763 -11.97 -20.50 47.84
C LEU A 763 -12.15 -22.02 47.98
N ASN A 764 -12.73 -22.66 46.97
CA ASN A 764 -12.71 -24.13 46.90
C ASN A 764 -11.22 -24.55 46.83
N PRO A 765 -10.73 -25.45 47.70
CA PRO A 765 -9.34 -25.92 47.62
C PRO A 765 -8.98 -26.57 46.26
N ASP A 766 -9.97 -26.94 45.45
CA ASP A 766 -9.79 -27.47 44.10
C ASP A 766 -9.83 -26.41 42.97
N THR A 767 -10.17 -25.15 43.27
CA THR A 767 -10.13 -24.04 42.29
C THR A 767 -8.72 -23.49 42.18
N HIS A 768 -8.00 -23.91 41.13
CA HIS A 768 -6.74 -23.26 40.74
C HIS A 768 -7.06 -21.84 40.26
N VAL A 769 -6.50 -20.83 40.92
CA VAL A 769 -6.47 -19.46 40.39
C VAL A 769 -5.33 -19.43 39.37
N PRO A 770 -5.60 -19.36 38.06
CA PRO A 770 -4.53 -19.48 37.06
C PRO A 770 -3.52 -18.33 37.14
N HIS A 771 -3.84 -17.22 37.81
CA HIS A 771 -2.98 -16.07 38.01
C HIS A 771 -2.88 -15.65 39.48
N ARG A 772 -1.69 -15.31 39.96
CA ARG A 772 -1.43 -14.81 41.32
C ARG A 772 -0.54 -13.58 41.29
N PHE A 773 -0.76 -12.67 42.25
CA PHE A 773 0.17 -11.60 42.54
C PHE A 773 1.27 -12.13 43.45
N ARG A 774 2.52 -11.95 43.03
CA ARG A 774 3.69 -12.52 43.71
C ARG A 774 4.53 -11.52 44.48
N TRP A 775 4.23 -10.23 44.35
CA TRP A 775 4.89 -9.22 45.15
C TRP A 775 4.77 -9.57 46.65
N LEU A 776 5.90 -9.52 47.33
CA LEU A 776 6.02 -9.71 48.76
C LEU A 776 6.80 -8.52 49.32
N PRO A 777 6.38 -7.95 50.47
CA PRO A 777 7.16 -6.93 51.13
C PRO A 777 8.48 -7.51 51.62
N GLU A 778 9.46 -6.64 51.87
CA GLU A 778 10.71 -7.06 52.51
C GLU A 778 10.43 -7.79 53.82
N SER A 779 11.20 -8.85 54.11
CA SER A 779 10.91 -9.83 55.16
C SER A 779 10.84 -9.29 56.60
N ASN A 780 11.15 -8.01 56.81
CA ASN A 780 11.14 -7.31 58.10
C ASN A 780 10.38 -5.97 58.08
N ALA A 781 9.64 -5.64 57.01
CA ALA A 781 8.91 -4.37 56.91
C ALA A 781 7.73 -4.32 57.90
N SER A 782 7.61 -3.24 58.66
CA SER A 782 6.45 -2.92 59.48
C SER A 782 5.23 -2.60 58.61
N PRO A 783 3.99 -2.69 59.13
CA PRO A 783 2.80 -2.33 58.36
C PRO A 783 2.85 -0.92 57.75
N ALA A 784 3.48 0.04 58.42
CA ALA A 784 3.65 1.40 57.91
C ALA A 784 4.65 1.46 56.74
N GLU A 785 5.75 0.70 56.81
CA GLU A 785 6.72 0.59 55.72
C GLU A 785 6.11 -0.10 54.50
N ILE A 786 5.30 -1.16 54.72
CA ILE A 786 4.56 -1.85 53.64
C ILE A 786 3.60 -0.87 52.95
N VAL A 787 2.81 -0.10 53.72
CA VAL A 787 1.89 0.89 53.14
C VAL A 787 2.66 1.97 52.39
N SER A 788 3.79 2.43 52.90
CA SER A 788 4.64 3.41 52.23
C SER A 788 5.26 2.86 50.94
N GLU A 789 5.68 1.60 50.94
CA GLU A 789 6.20 0.91 49.75
C GLU A 789 5.10 0.75 48.70
N MET A 790 3.90 0.33 49.11
CA MET A 790 2.74 0.20 48.23
C MET A 790 2.28 1.55 47.67
N ASP A 791 2.31 2.61 48.47
CA ASP A 791 2.01 3.96 47.99
C ASP A 791 3.01 4.37 46.90
N LEU A 792 4.32 4.23 47.16
CA LEU A 792 5.33 4.50 46.15
C LEU A 792 5.16 3.64 44.89
N LEU A 793 4.92 2.33 45.04
CA LEU A 793 4.78 1.39 43.93
C LEU A 793 3.52 1.65 43.09
N LEU A 794 2.38 1.99 43.72
CA LEU A 794 1.08 2.07 43.05
C LEU A 794 0.72 3.49 42.61
N THR A 795 1.14 4.51 43.36
CA THR A 795 0.82 5.93 43.09
C THR A 795 2.03 6.72 42.60
N GLY A 796 3.24 6.19 42.77
CA GLY A 796 4.47 6.95 42.56
C GLY A 796 4.77 7.91 43.72
N GLY A 797 4.11 7.73 44.87
CA GLY A 797 4.21 8.60 46.05
C GLY A 797 3.44 9.91 45.90
N ARG A 798 2.34 9.90 45.14
CA ARG A 798 1.52 11.07 44.79
C ARG A 798 0.08 10.93 45.27
#